data_AF-R7SV16-F1
#
_entry.id   AF-R7SV16-F1
#
_cell.length_a   1.000
_cell.length_b   1.000
_cell.length_c   1.000
_cell.angle_alpha   90.00
_cell.angle_beta   90.00
_cell.angle_gamma   90.00
#
_symmetry.space_group_name_H-M   'P 1'
#
loop_
_entity.id
_entity.type
_entity.pdbx_description
1 polymer ?
#
loop_
_entity_poly.entity_id
_entity_poly.type
_entity_poly.pdbx_seq_one_letter_code
_entity_poly.pdbx_strand_id
1 'polypeptide(L)'
;MSTFKPYDPSADKPSANVDPAKIARVAIFPPIGIARVGDSGTQLDGKADEAHPEIEYFYGPEVPGLDEHPFGSFRDSQGRIKRQAARFRVYAYDDQGKVLGEINNAHGYSLTWKVHVANKKAAYFLSRGRLGQVNTDLRNPDVDPVDNASGDPFDLSLESRKRLIIDPGPQVIGGQKGTAPVPLDGKFQGSAREPRPVRLGELRTDDHGRLVFLGGSGHSHSVQVDDNPQFIKQPDIISEFDSVDYYDNMCDGWVEVSVEHPGRPQLAAQIPKPHRATVISAPPKFAWGIESPTSLYDILENIYNKQVKYEEHAGTDFYKDIWPVVSGTYKLSWVNEKAFQGHGPAGFGNFWPQEPQLSSTEIQYKALREHIFGRLREPDYRNKDQAHVIFMPRLSGDRGDALEPGVVPHEVSIQRFAALTALQYERFRDWKDGKFTKGAPFTKKAIEEYDLQEQPIMLTRAILEQSIGDPLYPGIEVYWIAKLAETFDTAVKGIQPPFRVNHDKVLPGFLSRGLSLPWQSDFSQCNTFWWPSARPDDVAVPTMTPWNQSKPNEVRKPAIPTIVADLTQIPRRSWTEGLRVTPDDVSSAFFPGCTDMVRMWTGLGFVVRNDSGPPSLPIWIETERNLPRGYRYAPPPEQTLKLT
;
A
#
# COMPACT_ATOMS: atom_id res chain seq x y z
N MET A 1 -29.21 -14.66 9.98
CA MET A 1 -28.29 -13.51 9.85
C MET A 1 -27.91 -13.42 8.38
N SER A 2 -28.00 -12.25 7.76
CA SER A 2 -27.53 -12.07 6.39
C SER A 2 -26.00 -12.18 6.38
N THR A 3 -25.44 -13.04 5.54
CA THR A 3 -24.00 -13.10 5.31
C THR A 3 -23.51 -11.76 4.75
N PHE A 4 -22.42 -11.22 5.29
CA PHE A 4 -21.79 -10.00 4.80
C PHE A 4 -21.49 -10.12 3.30
N LYS A 5 -21.85 -9.06 2.56
CA LYS A 5 -21.47 -8.88 1.16
C LYS A 5 -20.73 -7.56 1.01
N PRO A 6 -19.49 -7.56 0.48
CA PRO A 6 -18.78 -6.32 0.19
C PRO A 6 -19.49 -5.54 -0.92
N TYR A 7 -19.36 -4.22 -0.91
CA TYR A 7 -19.76 -3.40 -2.05
C TYR A 7 -18.93 -3.78 -3.29
N ASP A 8 -19.59 -4.02 -4.41
CA ASP A 8 -18.96 -4.37 -5.68
C ASP A 8 -19.47 -3.45 -6.81
N PRO A 9 -18.64 -2.52 -7.33
CA PRO A 9 -19.03 -1.66 -8.45
C PRO A 9 -19.39 -2.44 -9.73
N SER A 10 -18.93 -3.69 -9.84
CA SER A 10 -19.17 -4.57 -10.99
C SER A 10 -20.40 -5.47 -10.83
N ALA A 11 -21.12 -5.44 -9.68
CA ALA A 11 -22.18 -6.41 -9.37
C ALA A 11 -23.26 -6.53 -10.46
N ASP A 12 -23.69 -5.40 -11.00
CA ASP A 12 -24.77 -5.32 -12.00
C ASP A 12 -24.24 -5.15 -13.44
N LYS A 13 -22.92 -5.24 -13.64
CA LYS A 13 -22.31 -5.04 -14.96
C LYS A 13 -22.28 -6.36 -15.73
N PRO A 14 -22.60 -6.36 -17.04
CA PRO A 14 -22.57 -7.58 -17.84
C PRO A 14 -21.12 -8.05 -18.03
N SER A 15 -20.89 -9.35 -17.85
CA SER A 15 -19.61 -9.98 -18.18
C SER A 15 -19.57 -10.42 -19.65
N ALA A 16 -18.40 -10.34 -20.27
CA ALA A 16 -18.20 -10.78 -21.65
C ALA A 16 -18.37 -12.31 -21.78
N ASN A 17 -19.15 -12.76 -22.77
CA ASN A 17 -19.25 -14.18 -23.11
C ASN A 17 -18.10 -14.57 -24.05
N VAL A 18 -16.98 -15.00 -23.47
CA VAL A 18 -15.78 -15.41 -24.20
C VAL A 18 -15.93 -16.83 -24.74
N ASP A 19 -15.78 -16.99 -26.05
CA ASP A 19 -15.74 -18.30 -26.69
C ASP A 19 -14.44 -19.07 -26.34
N PRO A 20 -14.53 -20.22 -25.65
CA PRO A 20 -13.35 -21.00 -25.22
C PRO A 20 -12.48 -21.50 -26.39
N ALA A 21 -13.05 -21.63 -27.59
CA ALA A 21 -12.32 -22.07 -28.78
C ALA A 21 -11.35 -21.00 -29.31
N LYS A 22 -11.58 -19.72 -28.99
CA LYS A 22 -10.75 -18.59 -29.43
C LYS A 22 -9.61 -18.26 -28.47
N ILE A 23 -9.59 -18.87 -27.28
CA ILE A 23 -8.59 -18.58 -26.26
C ILE A 23 -7.24 -19.19 -26.64
N ALA A 24 -6.24 -18.36 -26.90
CA ALA A 24 -4.86 -18.79 -27.06
C ALA A 24 -4.08 -18.77 -25.75
N ARG A 25 -4.40 -17.81 -24.85
CA ARG A 25 -3.81 -17.69 -23.51
C ARG A 25 -4.74 -16.98 -22.54
N VAL A 26 -4.43 -17.07 -21.26
CA VAL A 26 -5.08 -16.29 -20.20
C VAL A 26 -4.04 -15.64 -19.29
N ALA A 27 -4.41 -14.56 -18.61
CA ALA A 27 -3.55 -13.88 -17.65
C ALA A 27 -4.35 -13.33 -16.47
N ILE A 28 -3.70 -13.31 -15.30
CA ILE A 28 -4.27 -12.81 -14.03
C ILE A 28 -4.04 -11.30 -13.91
N PHE A 29 -5.07 -10.56 -13.51
CA PHE A 29 -5.02 -9.13 -13.21
C PHE A 29 -5.70 -8.78 -11.88
N PRO A 30 -5.19 -7.80 -11.12
CA PRO A 30 -3.94 -7.08 -11.37
C PRO A 30 -2.72 -8.01 -11.27
N PRO A 31 -1.58 -7.68 -11.91
CA PRO A 31 -0.38 -8.49 -11.82
C PRO A 31 0.21 -8.56 -10.41
N ILE A 32 0.03 -7.50 -9.64
CA ILE A 32 0.40 -7.40 -8.23
C ILE A 32 -0.83 -6.84 -7.50
N GLY A 33 -1.48 -7.66 -6.69
CA GLY A 33 -2.59 -7.25 -5.83
C GLY A 33 -2.08 -6.77 -4.47
N ILE A 34 -2.71 -5.71 -3.94
CA ILE A 34 -2.40 -5.16 -2.61
C ILE A 34 -3.63 -5.34 -1.71
N ALA A 35 -3.50 -6.24 -0.74
CA ALA A 35 -4.44 -6.36 0.37
C ALA A 35 -3.95 -5.51 1.54
N ARG A 36 -4.86 -5.03 2.38
CA ARG A 36 -4.50 -4.28 3.59
C ARG A 36 -5.16 -4.88 4.82
N VAL A 37 -4.39 -4.98 5.88
CA VAL A 37 -4.81 -5.59 7.14
C VAL A 37 -5.91 -4.77 7.83
N GLY A 38 -6.69 -5.43 8.68
CA GLY A 38 -7.78 -4.85 9.45
C GLY A 38 -8.26 -5.83 10.52
N ASP A 39 -8.63 -5.33 11.70
CA ASP A 39 -8.98 -6.12 12.89
C ASP A 39 -10.43 -6.64 12.89
N SER A 40 -11.23 -6.39 11.84
CA SER A 40 -12.56 -7.00 11.69
C SER A 40 -12.50 -8.54 11.76
N GLY A 41 -13.45 -9.12 12.50
CA GLY A 41 -13.53 -10.54 12.85
C GLY A 41 -12.56 -11.00 13.95
N THR A 42 -11.83 -10.08 14.59
CA THR A 42 -10.87 -10.40 15.66
C THR A 42 -11.10 -9.62 16.96
N GLN A 43 -10.54 -10.14 18.05
CA GLN A 43 -10.41 -9.46 19.34
C GLN A 43 -9.12 -8.62 19.36
N LEU A 44 -8.92 -7.85 20.44
CA LEU A 44 -7.72 -7.00 20.63
C LEU A 44 -6.40 -7.78 20.70
N ASP A 45 -6.46 -9.08 21.03
CA ASP A 45 -5.30 -9.97 21.01
C ASP A 45 -5.06 -10.63 19.64
N GLY A 46 -5.84 -10.26 18.63
CA GLY A 46 -5.78 -10.80 17.27
C GLY A 46 -6.36 -12.19 17.08
N LYS A 47 -6.92 -12.82 18.13
CA LYS A 47 -7.68 -14.07 17.98
C LYS A 47 -9.04 -13.80 17.35
N ALA A 48 -9.63 -14.85 16.77
CA ALA A 48 -10.99 -14.77 16.26
C ALA A 48 -11.97 -14.33 17.35
N ASP A 49 -12.88 -13.44 17.00
CA ASP A 49 -13.98 -13.05 17.88
C ASP A 49 -15.12 -14.05 17.70
N GLU A 50 -15.32 -14.94 18.67
CA GLU A 50 -16.38 -15.96 18.60
C GLU A 50 -17.80 -15.37 18.63
N ALA A 51 -17.97 -14.17 19.21
CA ALA A 51 -19.25 -13.48 19.24
C ALA A 51 -19.56 -12.76 17.92
N HIS A 52 -18.53 -12.21 17.27
CA HIS A 52 -18.63 -11.53 15.98
C HIS A 52 -17.56 -12.00 14.98
N PRO A 53 -17.62 -13.27 14.52
CA PRO A 53 -16.55 -13.92 13.75
C PRO A 53 -16.51 -13.51 12.27
N GLU A 54 -17.54 -12.81 11.81
CA GLU A 54 -17.61 -12.35 10.43
C GLU A 54 -16.55 -11.29 10.14
N ILE A 55 -15.70 -11.56 9.15
CA ILE A 55 -14.71 -10.59 8.66
C ILE A 55 -15.39 -9.71 7.62
N GLU A 56 -15.58 -8.43 7.95
CA GLU A 56 -16.02 -7.42 7.00
C GLU A 56 -14.83 -6.83 6.21
N TYR A 57 -15.02 -6.60 4.91
CA TYR A 57 -13.96 -6.14 4.01
C TYR A 57 -14.52 -5.33 2.82
N PHE A 58 -13.66 -4.59 2.14
CA PHE A 58 -13.96 -3.94 0.87
C PHE A 58 -12.91 -4.29 -0.18
N TYR A 59 -13.26 -4.21 -1.46
CA TYR A 59 -12.28 -4.43 -2.53
C TYR A 59 -11.34 -3.23 -2.68
N GLY A 60 -10.05 -3.50 -2.90
CA GLY A 60 -9.12 -2.48 -3.36
C GLY A 60 -9.56 -1.85 -4.70
N PRO A 61 -9.02 -0.68 -5.08
CA PRO A 61 -9.40 -0.01 -6.31
C PRO A 61 -9.18 -0.87 -7.57
N GLU A 62 -10.20 -0.93 -8.41
CA GLU A 62 -10.18 -1.62 -9.71
C GLU A 62 -10.28 -0.63 -10.90
N VAL A 63 -10.45 0.66 -10.62
CA VAL A 63 -10.35 1.75 -11.59
C VAL A 63 -9.45 2.86 -11.02
N PRO A 64 -8.63 3.53 -11.86
CA PRO A 64 -7.72 4.56 -11.39
C PRO A 64 -8.44 5.88 -11.05
N GLY A 65 -7.78 6.75 -10.29
CA GLY A 65 -8.25 8.08 -9.93
C GLY A 65 -9.41 8.10 -8.94
N LEU A 66 -9.54 7.08 -8.09
CA LEU A 66 -10.60 7.01 -7.08
C LEU A 66 -10.28 7.84 -5.83
N ASP A 67 -10.60 9.13 -5.89
CA ASP A 67 -10.50 10.05 -4.75
C ASP A 67 -11.53 9.76 -3.65
N GLU A 68 -12.68 9.20 -4.03
CA GLU A 68 -13.77 8.83 -3.14
C GLU A 68 -13.81 7.31 -3.03
N HIS A 69 -13.84 6.80 -1.80
CA HIS A 69 -14.06 5.37 -1.61
C HIS A 69 -15.54 5.06 -1.89
N PRO A 70 -15.84 4.00 -2.67
CA PRO A 70 -17.21 3.72 -3.07
C PRO A 70 -17.98 2.87 -2.06
N PHE A 71 -17.29 2.37 -1.03
CA PHE A 71 -17.87 1.61 0.09
C PHE A 71 -18.27 2.56 1.23
N GLY A 72 -19.13 2.10 2.15
CA GLY A 72 -19.61 2.90 3.28
C GLY A 72 -18.52 3.29 4.28
N SER A 73 -18.46 2.62 5.43
CA SER A 73 -17.46 2.89 6.46
C SER A 73 -16.22 2.00 6.33
N PHE A 74 -15.04 2.51 6.72
CA PHE A 74 -13.81 1.72 6.89
C PHE A 74 -13.88 0.80 8.10
N ARG A 75 -14.85 1.00 8.99
CA ARG A 75 -15.05 0.18 10.18
C ARG A 75 -16.32 -0.65 10.12
N ASP A 76 -16.28 -1.80 10.78
CA ASP A 76 -17.44 -2.66 11.01
C ASP A 76 -18.32 -2.13 12.14
N SER A 77 -19.45 -2.82 12.38
CA SER A 77 -20.41 -2.41 13.42
C SER A 77 -19.85 -2.43 14.86
N GLN A 78 -18.72 -3.10 15.09
CA GLN A 78 -18.00 -3.14 16.36
C GLN A 78 -16.90 -2.07 16.45
N GLY A 79 -16.77 -1.23 15.42
CA GLY A 79 -15.74 -0.20 15.34
C GLY A 79 -14.36 -0.73 14.93
N ARG A 80 -14.25 -1.97 14.46
CA ARG A 80 -12.99 -2.59 13.99
C ARG A 80 -12.75 -2.25 12.53
N ILE A 81 -11.51 -2.08 12.12
CA ILE A 81 -11.10 -1.76 10.76
C ILE A 81 -11.39 -2.96 9.83
N LYS A 82 -12.15 -2.70 8.77
CA LYS A 82 -12.39 -3.64 7.68
C LYS A 82 -11.10 -3.89 6.90
N ARG A 83 -10.95 -5.11 6.39
CA ARG A 83 -9.80 -5.45 5.54
C ARG A 83 -10.00 -4.88 4.14
N GLN A 84 -8.91 -4.47 3.49
CA GLN A 84 -8.93 -4.26 2.04
C GLN A 84 -8.53 -5.57 1.37
N ALA A 85 -9.42 -6.09 0.52
CA ALA A 85 -9.21 -7.32 -0.23
C ALA A 85 -8.52 -7.04 -1.57
N ALA A 86 -7.56 -7.88 -1.94
CA ALA A 86 -7.07 -7.96 -3.30
C ALA A 86 -7.94 -8.94 -4.09
N ARG A 87 -8.66 -8.45 -5.10
CA ARG A 87 -9.46 -9.28 -6.01
C ARG A 87 -8.68 -9.53 -7.31
N PHE A 88 -8.62 -10.80 -7.73
CA PHE A 88 -7.94 -11.20 -8.96
C PHE A 88 -8.94 -11.72 -9.99
N ARG A 89 -8.83 -11.17 -11.20
CA ARG A 89 -9.62 -11.48 -12.40
C ARG A 89 -8.74 -12.23 -13.41
N VAL A 90 -9.36 -13.00 -14.29
CA VAL A 90 -8.65 -13.71 -15.37
C VAL A 90 -9.14 -13.17 -16.71
N TYR A 91 -8.23 -12.66 -17.53
CA TYR A 91 -8.53 -12.19 -18.88
C TYR A 91 -8.02 -13.19 -19.91
N ALA A 92 -8.86 -13.49 -20.90
CA ALA A 92 -8.53 -14.32 -22.05
C ALA A 92 -8.06 -13.49 -23.23
N TYR A 93 -7.19 -14.07 -24.04
CA TYR A 93 -6.63 -13.43 -25.23
C TYR A 93 -6.60 -14.41 -26.41
N ASP A 94 -6.72 -13.86 -27.61
CA ASP A 94 -6.51 -14.62 -28.85
C ASP A 94 -5.01 -14.75 -29.20
N ASP A 95 -4.74 -15.40 -30.33
CA ASP A 95 -3.39 -15.66 -30.85
C ASP A 95 -2.68 -14.40 -31.34
N GLN A 96 -3.42 -13.33 -31.62
CA GLN A 96 -2.91 -12.00 -31.96
C GLN A 96 -2.64 -11.13 -30.72
N GLY A 97 -3.01 -11.62 -29.54
CA GLY A 97 -2.81 -10.94 -28.27
C GLY A 97 -3.87 -9.89 -27.94
N LYS A 98 -5.01 -9.89 -28.65
CA LYS A 98 -6.16 -9.04 -28.33
C LYS A 98 -6.91 -9.61 -27.13
N VAL A 99 -7.39 -8.73 -26.25
CA VAL A 99 -8.22 -9.09 -25.10
C VAL A 99 -9.59 -9.56 -25.62
N LEU A 100 -10.00 -10.78 -25.26
CA LEU A 100 -11.30 -11.35 -25.58
C LEU A 100 -12.37 -11.04 -24.52
N GLY A 101 -11.97 -10.86 -23.27
CA GLY A 101 -12.88 -10.69 -22.13
C GLY A 101 -12.29 -11.21 -20.83
N GLU A 102 -12.88 -10.79 -19.72
CA GLU A 102 -12.74 -11.50 -18.45
C GLU A 102 -13.48 -12.86 -18.56
N ILE A 103 -12.83 -13.95 -18.16
CA ILE A 103 -13.46 -15.26 -18.03
C ILE A 103 -13.76 -15.56 -16.56
N ASN A 104 -14.97 -16.06 -16.30
CA ASN A 104 -15.46 -16.32 -14.94
C ASN A 104 -16.64 -17.31 -14.94
N ASN A 105 -17.13 -17.63 -13.75
CA ASN A 105 -18.18 -18.64 -13.55
C ASN A 105 -19.54 -18.27 -14.15
N ALA A 106 -19.78 -17.01 -14.56
CA ALA A 106 -21.06 -16.61 -15.17
C ALA A 106 -21.29 -17.31 -16.52
N HIS A 107 -20.20 -17.59 -17.26
CA HIS A 107 -20.25 -18.16 -18.61
C HIS A 107 -19.68 -19.58 -18.68
N GLY A 108 -19.73 -20.33 -17.57
CA GLY A 108 -19.36 -21.75 -17.55
C GLY A 108 -17.86 -22.06 -17.42
N TYR A 109 -17.00 -21.04 -17.25
CA TYR A 109 -15.61 -21.28 -16.86
C TYR A 109 -15.54 -21.72 -15.39
N SER A 110 -14.58 -22.58 -15.08
CA SER A 110 -14.23 -22.94 -13.71
C SER A 110 -12.80 -22.47 -13.43
N LEU A 111 -12.65 -21.68 -12.36
CA LEU A 111 -11.38 -21.10 -11.94
C LEU A 111 -10.91 -21.81 -10.66
N THR A 112 -9.75 -22.46 -10.72
CA THR A 112 -9.07 -23.03 -9.54
C THR A 112 -7.81 -22.23 -9.26
N TRP A 113 -7.74 -21.63 -8.08
CA TRP A 113 -6.65 -20.77 -7.66
C TRP A 113 -5.71 -21.51 -6.73
N LYS A 114 -4.41 -21.26 -6.88
CA LYS A 114 -3.37 -21.74 -5.97
C LYS A 114 -2.54 -20.55 -5.52
N VAL A 115 -2.39 -20.37 -4.21
CA VAL A 115 -1.73 -19.20 -3.61
C VAL A 115 -0.69 -19.68 -2.59
N HIS A 116 0.51 -19.10 -2.61
CA HIS A 116 1.53 -19.34 -1.59
C HIS A 116 2.11 -18.01 -1.16
N VAL A 117 1.86 -17.66 0.10
CA VAL A 117 2.40 -16.47 0.77
C VAL A 117 3.22 -16.90 1.97
N ALA A 118 4.18 -16.06 2.39
CA ALA A 118 4.92 -16.26 3.63
C ALA A 118 5.28 -14.92 4.28
N ASN A 119 5.62 -14.95 5.57
CA ASN A 119 6.30 -13.85 6.25
C ASN A 119 7.72 -14.29 6.59
N LYS A 120 8.71 -13.53 6.11
CA LYS A 120 10.14 -13.80 6.32
C LYS A 120 10.89 -12.66 6.98
N LYS A 121 10.17 -11.70 7.56
CA LYS A 121 10.79 -10.52 8.19
C LYS A 121 11.78 -10.88 9.28
N ALA A 122 11.41 -11.80 10.17
CA ALA A 122 12.23 -12.16 11.33
C ALA A 122 13.50 -12.95 10.98
N ALA A 123 13.50 -13.61 9.81
CA ALA A 123 14.62 -14.40 9.30
C ALA A 123 15.65 -13.57 8.52
N TYR A 124 15.33 -12.32 8.20
CA TYR A 124 16.10 -11.46 7.30
C TYR A 124 17.27 -10.74 8.00
N PHE A 125 17.98 -9.90 7.26
CA PHE A 125 19.02 -9.01 7.77
C PHE A 125 18.43 -7.84 8.57
N LEU A 126 19.25 -7.23 9.45
CA LEU A 126 18.93 -5.94 10.07
C LEU A 126 18.79 -4.85 8.99
N SER A 127 17.92 -3.87 9.22
CA SER A 127 17.65 -2.82 8.24
C SER A 127 18.82 -1.82 8.14
N ARG A 128 19.32 -1.60 6.93
CA ARG A 128 20.39 -0.61 6.62
C ARG A 128 20.07 0.29 5.42
N GLY A 129 18.83 0.21 4.90
CA GLY A 129 18.42 0.90 3.67
C GLY A 129 19.17 0.44 2.41
N ARG A 130 18.79 0.99 1.26
CA ARG A 130 19.35 0.60 -0.05
C ARG A 130 20.80 1.03 -0.25
N LEU A 131 21.13 2.22 0.25
CA LEU A 131 22.44 2.87 0.04
C LEU A 131 23.37 2.73 1.25
N GLY A 132 22.98 1.91 2.23
CA GLY A 132 23.85 1.51 3.33
C GLY A 132 24.95 0.55 2.88
N GLN A 133 25.89 0.27 3.78
CA GLN A 133 26.87 -0.79 3.56
C GLN A 133 26.16 -2.16 3.47
N VAL A 134 26.68 -3.06 2.64
CA VAL A 134 26.20 -4.45 2.57
C VAL A 134 26.19 -5.02 3.98
N ASN A 135 25.02 -5.49 4.41
CA ASN A 135 24.80 -5.98 5.76
C ASN A 135 24.64 -7.49 5.76
N THR A 136 25.41 -8.17 6.60
CA THR A 136 25.22 -9.60 6.89
C THR A 136 24.68 -9.84 8.29
N ASP A 137 24.52 -8.79 9.10
CA ASP A 137 23.95 -8.89 10.44
C ASP A 137 22.51 -9.36 10.35
N LEU A 138 22.23 -10.46 11.02
CA LEU A 138 20.95 -11.14 11.01
C LEU A 138 20.00 -10.57 12.06
N ARG A 139 18.71 -10.48 11.74
CA ARG A 139 17.66 -10.44 12.78
C ARG A 139 17.68 -11.76 13.54
N ASN A 140 17.45 -11.70 14.85
CA ASN A 140 17.42 -12.85 15.76
C ASN A 140 18.64 -13.79 15.56
N PRO A 141 19.89 -13.29 15.65
CA PRO A 141 21.08 -14.04 15.20
C PRO A 141 21.28 -15.38 15.94
N ASP A 142 20.79 -15.48 17.18
CA ASP A 142 20.89 -16.69 18.00
C ASP A 142 19.84 -17.77 17.66
N VAL A 143 18.89 -17.48 16.77
CA VAL A 143 17.84 -18.41 16.34
C VAL A 143 18.10 -18.84 14.90
N ASP A 144 18.34 -20.13 14.70
CA ASP A 144 18.73 -20.73 13.41
C ASP A 144 19.85 -19.91 12.72
N PRO A 145 21.07 -19.86 13.28
CA PRO A 145 22.16 -19.08 12.72
C PRO A 145 22.58 -19.57 11.33
N VAL A 146 23.13 -18.66 10.51
CA VAL A 146 23.59 -18.94 9.14
C VAL A 146 25.01 -18.37 8.97
N ASP A 147 25.97 -19.24 8.65
CA ASP A 147 27.39 -18.87 8.59
C ASP A 147 27.84 -18.29 7.24
N ASN A 148 27.00 -18.41 6.19
CA ASN A 148 27.34 -18.03 4.82
C ASN A 148 26.39 -16.98 4.22
N ALA A 149 25.76 -16.17 5.06
CA ALA A 149 24.87 -15.11 4.60
C ALA A 149 25.66 -14.03 3.83
N SER A 150 25.14 -13.66 2.67
CA SER A 150 25.79 -12.79 1.68
C SER A 150 25.44 -11.31 1.79
N GLY A 151 24.32 -11.00 2.46
CA GLY A 151 23.72 -9.67 2.44
C GLY A 151 22.96 -9.32 1.16
N ASP A 152 22.89 -10.26 0.19
CA ASP A 152 22.12 -10.07 -1.04
C ASP A 152 20.61 -10.07 -0.74
N PRO A 153 19.82 -9.14 -1.30
CA PRO A 153 18.37 -9.08 -1.08
C PRO A 153 17.59 -10.27 -1.64
N PHE A 154 18.24 -11.21 -2.34
CA PHE A 154 17.71 -12.48 -2.84
C PHE A 154 18.39 -13.69 -2.20
N ASP A 155 19.13 -13.50 -1.10
CA ASP A 155 19.86 -14.57 -0.42
C ASP A 155 18.92 -15.71 0.01
N LEU A 156 19.23 -16.91 -0.50
CA LEU A 156 18.49 -18.15 -0.24
C LEU A 156 19.00 -18.91 0.98
N SER A 157 20.20 -18.60 1.49
CA SER A 157 20.73 -19.23 2.71
C SER A 157 19.82 -19.00 3.92
N LEU A 158 19.14 -17.84 3.95
CA LEU A 158 18.16 -17.46 4.98
C LEU A 158 16.92 -18.35 5.01
N GLU A 159 16.64 -19.13 3.96
CA GLU A 159 15.53 -20.07 3.93
C GLU A 159 15.68 -21.21 4.93
N SER A 160 16.90 -21.46 5.42
CA SER A 160 17.18 -22.45 6.47
C SER A 160 16.65 -22.05 7.85
N ARG A 161 16.30 -20.77 8.06
CA ARG A 161 15.92 -20.20 9.36
C ARG A 161 14.45 -20.44 9.72
N LYS A 162 14.04 -21.71 9.70
CA LYS A 162 12.63 -22.14 9.74
C LYS A 162 11.87 -21.68 10.98
N ARG A 163 12.52 -21.51 12.15
CA ARG A 163 11.88 -21.01 13.37
C ARG A 163 11.40 -19.55 13.26
N LEU A 164 11.94 -18.81 12.29
CA LEU A 164 11.70 -17.39 12.07
C LEU A 164 10.81 -17.11 10.84
N ILE A 165 10.41 -18.14 10.11
CA ILE A 165 9.61 -18.02 8.89
C ILE A 165 8.19 -18.50 9.17
N ILE A 166 7.19 -17.65 8.89
CA ILE A 166 5.79 -18.05 8.92
C ILE A 166 5.39 -18.45 7.50
N ASP A 167 5.20 -19.74 7.27
CA ASP A 167 4.86 -20.30 5.96
C ASP A 167 3.71 -21.33 6.08
N PRO A 168 2.48 -21.01 5.65
CA PRO A 168 1.35 -21.95 5.59
C PRO A 168 1.44 -22.94 4.40
N GLY A 169 2.46 -22.80 3.55
CA GLY A 169 2.57 -23.53 2.29
C GLY A 169 1.57 -23.07 1.23
N PRO A 170 1.60 -23.67 0.03
CA PRO A 170 0.64 -23.38 -1.02
C PRO A 170 -0.76 -23.91 -0.67
N GLN A 171 -1.77 -23.05 -0.76
CA GLN A 171 -3.18 -23.36 -0.53
C GLN A 171 -3.99 -23.26 -1.83
N VAL A 172 -5.09 -24.00 -1.92
CA VAL A 172 -5.95 -24.07 -3.11
C VAL A 172 -7.37 -23.68 -2.77
N ILE A 173 -8.03 -22.92 -3.65
CA ILE A 173 -9.45 -22.56 -3.54
C ILE A 173 -10.09 -22.47 -4.93
N GLY A 174 -11.40 -22.64 -5.03
CA GLY A 174 -12.16 -22.56 -6.28
C GLY A 174 -12.44 -23.93 -6.90
N GLY A 175 -12.67 -23.95 -8.21
CA GLY A 175 -13.07 -25.16 -8.96
C GLY A 175 -14.56 -25.53 -8.81
N GLN A 176 -15.19 -25.15 -7.69
CA GLN A 176 -16.61 -25.36 -7.41
C GLN A 176 -17.24 -24.09 -6.83
N LYS A 177 -18.52 -23.85 -7.15
CA LYS A 177 -19.29 -22.72 -6.57
C LYS A 177 -19.47 -22.91 -5.06
N GLY A 178 -19.41 -21.82 -4.31
CA GLY A 178 -19.68 -21.82 -2.86
C GLY A 178 -18.57 -22.47 -2.02
N THR A 179 -17.31 -22.36 -2.45
CA THR A 179 -16.16 -22.87 -1.70
C THR A 179 -16.03 -22.15 -0.36
N ALA A 180 -15.81 -22.91 0.71
CA ALA A 180 -15.59 -22.33 2.05
C ALA A 180 -14.27 -21.52 2.06
N PRO A 181 -14.18 -20.45 2.88
CA PRO A 181 -12.94 -19.72 3.06
C PRO A 181 -11.79 -20.63 3.52
N VAL A 182 -10.57 -20.36 3.02
CA VAL A 182 -9.36 -21.14 3.35
C VAL A 182 -8.43 -20.26 4.19
N PRO A 183 -8.26 -20.54 5.50
CA PRO A 183 -7.32 -19.79 6.34
C PRO A 183 -5.87 -20.11 5.97
N LEU A 184 -5.00 -19.10 6.03
CA LEU A 184 -3.57 -19.22 5.74
C LEU A 184 -2.78 -19.33 7.04
N ASP A 185 -2.83 -20.50 7.67
CA ASP A 185 -2.27 -20.75 9.00
C ASP A 185 -0.84 -21.28 8.95
N GLY A 186 0.10 -20.46 9.42
CA GLY A 186 1.49 -20.82 9.67
C GLY A 186 1.81 -20.84 11.16
N LYS A 187 3.10 -20.88 11.48
CA LYS A 187 3.59 -20.85 12.86
C LYS A 187 4.85 -19.99 12.95
N PHE A 188 5.05 -19.34 14.09
CA PHE A 188 6.27 -18.64 14.44
C PHE A 188 6.83 -19.19 15.75
N GLN A 189 8.11 -19.56 15.78
CA GLN A 189 8.74 -20.06 17.01
C GLN A 189 9.63 -19.03 17.66
N GLY A 190 10.44 -18.29 16.88
CA GLY A 190 11.46 -17.39 17.45
C GLY A 190 12.35 -18.14 18.44
N SER A 191 12.78 -17.44 19.50
CA SER A 191 13.54 -18.03 20.60
C SER A 191 12.73 -18.96 21.51
N ALA A 192 11.40 -18.95 21.43
CA ALA A 192 10.55 -19.71 22.33
C ALA A 192 10.67 -21.22 22.16
N ARG A 193 10.31 -21.94 23.23
CA ARG A 193 10.32 -23.40 23.28
C ARG A 193 9.32 -24.02 22.32
N GLU A 194 8.10 -23.47 22.27
CA GLU A 194 7.00 -23.97 21.45
C GLU A 194 6.56 -22.92 20.42
N PRO A 195 6.18 -23.34 19.20
CA PRO A 195 5.72 -22.42 18.16
C PRO A 195 4.33 -21.85 18.47
N ARG A 196 4.13 -20.57 18.18
CA ARG A 196 2.84 -19.86 18.24
C ARG A 196 2.14 -19.93 16.87
N PRO A 197 0.83 -20.21 16.80
CA PRO A 197 0.08 -20.18 15.55
C PRO A 197 -0.08 -18.74 15.04
N VAL A 198 0.06 -18.55 13.72
CA VAL A 198 -0.09 -17.24 13.09
C VAL A 198 -0.90 -17.37 11.80
N ARG A 199 -1.97 -16.59 11.69
CA ARG A 199 -2.79 -16.51 10.48
C ARG A 199 -2.34 -15.33 9.62
N LEU A 200 -1.79 -15.61 8.44
CA LEU A 200 -1.31 -14.58 7.50
C LEU A 200 -2.44 -13.96 6.66
N GLY A 201 -3.60 -14.63 6.60
CA GLY A 201 -4.73 -14.19 5.79
C GLY A 201 -5.76 -15.28 5.59
N GLU A 202 -6.64 -15.06 4.62
CA GLU A 202 -7.70 -15.98 4.23
C GLU A 202 -7.99 -15.85 2.73
N LEU A 203 -8.16 -16.99 2.04
CA LEU A 203 -8.60 -17.03 0.65
C LEU A 203 -10.11 -17.20 0.58
N ARG A 204 -10.73 -16.47 -0.34
CA ARG A 204 -12.15 -16.60 -0.70
C ARG A 204 -12.31 -16.57 -2.22
N THR A 205 -13.50 -16.91 -2.69
CA THR A 205 -13.95 -16.60 -4.05
C THR A 205 -15.20 -15.74 -3.99
N ASP A 206 -15.35 -14.79 -4.91
CA ASP A 206 -16.62 -14.08 -5.08
C ASP A 206 -17.66 -14.93 -5.84
N ASP A 207 -18.86 -14.38 -6.02
CA ASP A 207 -19.99 -15.06 -6.70
C ASP A 207 -19.66 -15.43 -8.17
N HIS A 208 -18.62 -14.83 -8.76
CA HIS A 208 -18.11 -15.10 -10.11
C HIS A 208 -16.89 -16.04 -10.15
N GLY A 209 -16.41 -16.53 -8.99
CA GLY A 209 -15.23 -17.40 -8.92
C GLY A 209 -13.90 -16.65 -8.99
N ARG A 210 -13.91 -15.32 -8.91
CA ARG A 210 -12.68 -14.50 -8.81
C ARG A 210 -12.04 -14.74 -7.46
N LEU A 211 -10.71 -14.83 -7.40
CA LEU A 211 -10.01 -14.95 -6.13
C LEU A 211 -10.14 -13.64 -5.35
N VAL A 212 -10.44 -13.75 -4.06
CA VAL A 212 -10.45 -12.66 -3.10
C VAL A 212 -9.46 -13.02 -1.99
N PHE A 213 -8.34 -12.32 -1.93
CA PHE A 213 -7.33 -12.48 -0.88
C PHE A 213 -7.56 -11.44 0.22
N LEU A 214 -7.72 -11.91 1.45
CA LEU A 214 -7.77 -11.08 2.66
C LEU A 214 -6.44 -11.21 3.41
N GLY A 215 -5.79 -10.09 3.71
CA GLY A 215 -4.63 -10.07 4.60
C GLY A 215 -4.97 -10.47 6.04
N GLY A 216 -3.94 -10.57 6.88
CA GLY A 216 -4.07 -10.81 8.32
C GLY A 216 -4.83 -9.69 9.06
N SER A 217 -4.93 -9.84 10.37
CA SER A 217 -5.62 -8.86 11.24
C SER A 217 -4.83 -7.57 11.48
N GLY A 218 -3.54 -7.55 11.14
CA GLY A 218 -2.63 -6.43 11.41
C GLY A 218 -2.03 -6.44 12.81
N HIS A 219 -2.34 -7.43 13.64
CA HIS A 219 -1.78 -7.59 14.99
C HIS A 219 -0.33 -8.11 14.93
N SER A 220 0.46 -7.63 15.88
CA SER A 220 1.88 -7.99 16.04
C SER A 220 2.12 -8.45 17.47
N HIS A 221 2.96 -9.47 17.62
CA HIS A 221 3.22 -10.13 18.90
C HIS A 221 4.72 -10.43 19.06
N SER A 222 5.18 -10.48 20.30
CA SER A 222 6.46 -11.10 20.65
C SER A 222 6.23 -12.51 21.17
N VAL A 223 7.17 -13.43 20.95
CA VAL A 223 7.16 -14.72 21.66
C VAL A 223 7.64 -14.61 23.11
N GLN A 224 8.15 -13.44 23.52
CA GLN A 224 8.58 -13.12 24.89
C GLN A 224 7.43 -12.63 25.80
N VAL A 225 6.18 -12.99 25.47
CA VAL A 225 5.00 -12.55 26.20
C VAL A 225 4.82 -13.34 27.50
N ASP A 226 4.51 -12.64 28.59
CA ASP A 226 3.94 -13.24 29.80
C ASP A 226 2.50 -13.67 29.49
N ASP A 227 2.15 -14.96 29.71
CA ASP A 227 0.83 -15.55 29.40
C ASP A 227 -0.31 -15.04 30.34
N ASN A 228 -0.42 -13.72 30.56
CA ASN A 228 -1.52 -13.09 31.30
C ASN A 228 -2.67 -12.70 30.34
N PRO A 229 -3.84 -13.35 30.43
CA PRO A 229 -4.97 -13.13 29.51
C PRO A 229 -5.73 -11.81 29.73
N GLN A 230 -5.49 -11.08 30.83
CA GLN A 230 -6.16 -9.79 31.07
C GLN A 230 -5.37 -8.59 30.53
N PHE A 231 -4.04 -8.72 30.43
CA PHE A 231 -3.14 -7.70 29.89
C PHE A 231 -1.96 -8.41 29.24
N ILE A 232 -1.97 -8.52 27.91
CA ILE A 232 -0.80 -9.01 27.16
C ILE A 232 0.31 -7.97 27.28
N LYS A 233 1.19 -8.14 28.27
CA LYS A 233 2.38 -7.32 28.43
C LYS A 233 3.43 -7.82 27.44
N GLN A 234 3.36 -7.29 26.22
CA GLN A 234 4.44 -7.45 25.26
C GLN A 234 5.63 -6.56 25.65
N PRO A 235 6.87 -6.95 25.31
CA PRO A 235 8.04 -6.08 25.47
C PRO A 235 7.79 -4.70 24.83
N ASP A 236 8.47 -3.68 25.31
CA ASP A 236 8.45 -2.40 24.63
C ASP A 236 9.32 -2.47 23.36
N ILE A 237 8.97 -1.67 22.36
CA ILE A 237 9.75 -1.57 21.13
C ILE A 237 11.07 -0.84 21.42
N ILE A 238 12.17 -1.47 21.03
CA ILE A 238 13.54 -1.01 21.30
C ILE A 238 14.31 -0.60 20.04
N SER A 239 13.70 -0.74 18.86
CA SER A 239 14.28 -0.43 17.56
C SER A 239 13.19 0.02 16.59
N GLU A 240 13.51 0.99 15.75
CA GLU A 240 12.64 1.45 14.67
C GLU A 240 12.27 0.30 13.70
N PHE A 241 13.24 -0.53 13.32
CA PHE A 241 13.04 -1.55 12.29
C PHE A 241 13.10 -2.99 12.78
N ASP A 242 13.87 -3.26 13.84
CA ASP A 242 14.41 -4.60 14.11
C ASP A 242 14.16 -5.04 15.56
N SER A 243 12.90 -5.31 15.92
CA SER A 243 12.56 -5.82 17.25
C SER A 243 12.75 -7.34 17.34
N VAL A 244 13.53 -7.79 18.34
CA VAL A 244 13.84 -9.21 18.57
C VAL A 244 12.59 -9.98 19.00
N ASP A 245 12.45 -11.21 18.50
CA ASP A 245 11.36 -12.15 18.80
C ASP A 245 9.94 -11.65 18.48
N TYR A 246 9.83 -10.52 17.80
CA TYR A 246 8.57 -10.03 17.24
C TYR A 246 8.22 -10.76 15.95
N TYR A 247 6.93 -10.92 15.73
CA TYR A 247 6.33 -11.31 14.46
C TYR A 247 5.07 -10.47 14.21
N ASP A 248 4.77 -10.26 12.94
CA ASP A 248 3.50 -9.70 12.48
C ASP A 248 2.84 -10.67 11.51
N ASN A 249 1.62 -10.35 11.08
CA ASN A 249 0.86 -11.17 10.13
C ASN A 249 0.77 -10.55 8.73
N MET A 250 1.79 -9.76 8.35
CA MET A 250 1.99 -9.38 6.97
C MET A 250 2.55 -10.55 6.16
N CYS A 251 2.36 -10.57 4.85
CA CYS A 251 2.90 -11.58 3.95
C CYS A 251 2.91 -11.09 2.51
N ASP A 252 3.66 -11.80 1.68
CA ASP A 252 3.62 -11.66 0.23
C ASP A 252 3.91 -13.00 -0.44
N GLY A 253 3.54 -13.12 -1.71
CA GLY A 253 3.83 -14.30 -2.50
C GLY A 253 3.07 -14.35 -3.81
N TRP A 254 2.99 -15.55 -4.40
CA TRP A 254 2.47 -15.73 -5.76
C TRP A 254 1.04 -16.27 -5.78
N VAL A 255 0.36 -15.99 -6.90
CA VAL A 255 -0.99 -16.44 -7.25
C VAL A 255 -0.94 -17.13 -8.62
N GLU A 256 -1.41 -18.37 -8.68
CA GLU A 256 -1.61 -19.16 -9.92
C GLU A 256 -3.10 -19.44 -10.14
N VAL A 257 -3.47 -19.65 -11.40
CA VAL A 257 -4.83 -20.07 -11.79
C VAL A 257 -4.78 -21.20 -12.81
N SER A 258 -5.69 -22.16 -12.66
CA SER A 258 -6.06 -23.14 -13.67
C SER A 258 -7.50 -22.88 -14.11
N VAL A 259 -7.75 -23.04 -15.41
CA VAL A 259 -9.02 -22.66 -16.06
C VAL A 259 -9.56 -23.83 -16.86
N GLU A 260 -10.80 -24.22 -16.57
CA GLU A 260 -11.53 -25.26 -17.31
C GLU A 260 -12.82 -24.70 -17.91
N HIS A 261 -13.27 -25.29 -19.02
CA HIS A 261 -14.54 -24.93 -19.63
C HIS A 261 -15.15 -26.14 -20.38
N PRO A 262 -16.46 -26.46 -20.20
CA PRO A 262 -17.10 -27.61 -20.85
C PRO A 262 -17.04 -27.60 -22.38
N GLY A 263 -17.11 -26.40 -22.98
CA GLY A 263 -16.97 -26.21 -24.43
C GLY A 263 -15.55 -26.42 -24.97
N ARG A 264 -14.54 -26.58 -24.10
CA ARG A 264 -13.17 -26.97 -24.46
C ARG A 264 -12.53 -27.71 -23.27
N PRO A 265 -12.87 -28.99 -23.05
CA PRO A 265 -12.51 -29.71 -21.82
C PRO A 265 -11.00 -29.82 -21.53
N GLN A 266 -10.15 -29.66 -22.54
CA GLN A 266 -8.69 -29.69 -22.41
C GLN A 266 -8.06 -28.28 -22.44
N LEU A 267 -8.82 -27.21 -22.20
CA LEU A 267 -8.35 -25.83 -22.29
C LEU A 267 -7.04 -25.61 -21.51
N ALA A 268 -6.99 -25.98 -20.22
CA ALA A 268 -5.83 -25.82 -19.36
C ALA A 268 -4.55 -26.50 -19.89
N ALA A 269 -4.69 -27.64 -20.58
CA ALA A 269 -3.56 -28.40 -21.13
C ALA A 269 -3.12 -27.89 -22.52
N GLN A 270 -3.98 -27.15 -23.22
CA GLN A 270 -3.74 -26.70 -24.60
C GLN A 270 -3.24 -25.26 -24.71
N ILE A 271 -3.38 -24.45 -23.66
CA ILE A 271 -2.85 -23.08 -23.62
C ILE A 271 -1.55 -23.06 -22.79
N PRO A 272 -0.66 -22.07 -23.00
CA PRO A 272 0.51 -21.88 -22.14
C PRO A 272 0.08 -21.68 -20.68
N LYS A 273 0.88 -22.21 -19.74
CA LYS A 273 0.64 -21.98 -18.31
C LYS A 273 0.60 -20.46 -18.04
N PRO A 274 -0.45 -19.94 -17.38
CA PRO A 274 -0.53 -18.51 -17.09
C PRO A 274 0.64 -18.07 -16.21
N HIS A 275 1.19 -16.88 -16.48
CA HIS A 275 2.17 -16.26 -15.59
C HIS A 275 1.57 -16.04 -14.21
N ARG A 276 2.36 -16.29 -13.16
CA ARG A 276 1.99 -15.99 -11.78
C ARG A 276 1.69 -14.50 -11.61
N ALA A 277 0.60 -14.16 -10.94
CA ALA A 277 0.46 -12.86 -10.31
C ALA A 277 1.09 -12.88 -8.92
N THR A 278 1.12 -11.74 -8.27
CA THR A 278 1.65 -11.56 -6.91
C THR A 278 0.58 -10.97 -6.01
N VAL A 279 0.61 -11.31 -4.73
CA VAL A 279 -0.17 -10.62 -3.70
C VAL A 279 0.77 -10.13 -2.59
N ILE A 280 0.49 -8.94 -2.08
CA ILE A 280 1.18 -8.30 -0.95
C ILE A 280 0.12 -7.88 0.05
N SER A 281 0.31 -8.17 1.34
CA SER A 281 -0.46 -7.55 2.42
C SER A 281 0.32 -6.38 3.01
N ALA A 282 -0.34 -5.26 3.23
CA ALA A 282 0.27 -4.03 3.72
C ALA A 282 -0.53 -3.42 4.90
N PRO A 283 0.04 -2.42 5.60
CA PRO A 283 -0.71 -1.59 6.53
C PRO A 283 -1.98 -0.98 5.90
N PRO A 284 -2.99 -0.60 6.71
CA PRO A 284 -4.11 0.19 6.22
C PRO A 284 -3.61 1.49 5.58
N LYS A 285 -4.27 1.92 4.50
CA LYS A 285 -4.05 3.24 3.90
C LYS A 285 -4.95 4.22 4.60
N PHE A 286 -4.40 4.95 5.58
CA PHE A 286 -5.18 5.87 6.40
C PHE A 286 -5.53 7.18 5.68
N ALA A 287 -4.98 7.43 4.50
CA ALA A 287 -5.38 8.54 3.64
C ALA A 287 -5.88 8.03 2.29
N TRP A 288 -7.20 7.90 2.14
CA TRP A 288 -7.80 7.41 0.91
C TRP A 288 -7.82 8.48 -0.18
N GLY A 289 -7.52 8.09 -1.42
CA GLY A 289 -7.55 9.00 -2.57
C GLY A 289 -6.45 10.04 -2.59
N ILE A 290 -5.41 9.85 -1.76
CA ILE A 290 -4.19 10.65 -1.72
C ILE A 290 -3.03 9.75 -2.16
N GLU A 291 -2.41 10.10 -3.28
CA GLU A 291 -1.32 9.33 -3.88
C GLU A 291 0.06 9.89 -3.52
N SER A 292 1.08 9.03 -3.57
CA SER A 292 2.48 9.47 -3.52
C SER A 292 2.88 10.12 -4.86
N PRO A 293 3.83 11.07 -4.90
CA PRO A 293 4.37 11.58 -6.17
C PRO A 293 4.97 10.48 -7.07
N THR A 294 5.46 9.41 -6.45
CA THR A 294 5.95 8.21 -7.13
C THR A 294 5.40 6.98 -6.42
N SER A 295 4.59 6.22 -7.15
CA SER A 295 3.95 4.97 -6.73
C SER A 295 4.71 3.73 -7.25
N LEU A 296 4.34 2.52 -6.82
CA LEU A 296 4.91 1.31 -7.42
C LEU A 296 4.61 1.21 -8.92
N TYR A 297 3.48 1.75 -9.39
CA TYR A 297 3.20 1.80 -10.82
C TYR A 297 4.32 2.52 -11.58
N ASP A 298 4.72 3.69 -11.08
CA ASP A 298 5.78 4.50 -11.69
C ASP A 298 7.15 3.80 -11.64
N ILE A 299 7.45 3.08 -10.56
CA ILE A 299 8.68 2.29 -10.43
C ILE A 299 8.71 1.17 -11.48
N LEU A 300 7.64 0.39 -11.58
CA LEU A 300 7.55 -0.70 -12.56
C LEU A 300 7.57 -0.15 -13.99
N GLU A 301 6.80 0.89 -14.29
CA GLU A 301 6.78 1.50 -15.62
C GLU A 301 8.17 1.97 -16.03
N ASN A 302 8.89 2.66 -15.14
CA ASN A 302 10.25 3.11 -15.38
C ASN A 302 11.24 1.95 -15.58
N ILE A 303 11.13 0.85 -14.81
CA ILE A 303 11.97 -0.34 -15.01
C ILE A 303 11.70 -0.97 -16.37
N TYR A 304 10.43 -1.25 -16.69
CA TYR A 304 10.07 -1.92 -17.96
C TYR A 304 10.33 -1.02 -19.17
N ASN A 305 10.19 0.30 -19.05
CA ASN A 305 10.61 1.23 -20.09
C ASN A 305 12.12 1.15 -20.33
N LYS A 306 12.94 1.14 -19.27
CA LYS A 306 14.40 1.04 -19.41
C LYS A 306 14.83 -0.32 -19.99
N GLN A 307 14.25 -1.42 -19.49
CA GLN A 307 14.69 -2.78 -19.80
C GLN A 307 14.15 -3.31 -21.14
N VAL A 308 12.89 -3.03 -21.47
CA VAL A 308 12.21 -3.61 -22.64
C VAL A 308 11.44 -2.61 -23.48
N LYS A 309 11.67 -1.31 -23.28
CA LYS A 309 11.01 -0.23 -24.04
C LYS A 309 9.48 -0.31 -23.97
N TYR A 310 8.96 -0.77 -22.83
CA TYR A 310 7.53 -0.70 -22.57
C TYR A 310 7.06 0.76 -22.55
N GLU A 311 5.93 0.99 -23.22
CA GLU A 311 5.21 2.27 -23.23
C GLU A 311 3.73 1.94 -23.02
N GLU A 312 3.10 2.51 -21.98
CA GLU A 312 1.65 2.39 -21.77
C GLU A 312 0.88 3.04 -22.93
N HIS A 313 1.35 4.21 -23.35
CA HIS A 313 0.80 5.01 -24.44
C HIS A 313 1.93 5.79 -25.12
N ALA A 314 1.66 6.25 -26.35
CA ALA A 314 2.62 7.05 -27.10
C ALA A 314 2.76 8.47 -26.51
N GLY A 315 3.99 8.95 -26.38
CA GLY A 315 4.28 10.31 -25.93
C GLY A 315 3.87 10.60 -24.47
N THR A 316 3.73 11.88 -24.15
CA THR A 316 3.29 12.36 -22.82
C THR A 316 1.81 12.73 -22.84
N ASP A 317 1.04 12.19 -21.89
CA ASP A 317 -0.37 12.50 -21.67
C ASP A 317 -0.55 13.26 -20.36
N PHE A 318 -1.17 14.43 -20.41
CA PHE A 318 -1.31 15.29 -19.23
C PHE A 318 -2.07 14.62 -18.08
N TYR A 319 -3.21 13.97 -18.33
CA TYR A 319 -4.02 13.40 -17.26
C TYR A 319 -3.46 12.07 -16.73
N LYS A 320 -2.69 11.33 -17.54
CA LYS A 320 -2.07 10.08 -17.10
C LYS A 320 -0.71 10.26 -16.41
N ASP A 321 0.07 11.25 -16.86
CA ASP A 321 1.49 11.38 -16.49
C ASP A 321 1.81 12.59 -15.60
N ILE A 322 1.13 13.70 -15.82
CA ILE A 322 1.49 14.99 -15.21
C ILE A 322 0.54 15.32 -14.06
N TRP A 323 -0.76 15.27 -14.35
CA TRP A 323 -1.80 15.65 -13.40
C TRP A 323 -1.80 14.84 -12.11
N PRO A 324 -1.56 13.51 -12.09
CA PRO A 324 -1.51 12.75 -10.84
C PRO A 324 -0.43 13.28 -9.88
N VAL A 325 0.74 13.67 -10.40
CA VAL A 325 1.82 14.25 -9.59
C VAL A 325 1.52 15.68 -9.18
N VAL A 326 1.05 16.53 -10.10
CA VAL A 326 0.77 17.95 -9.84
C VAL A 326 -0.40 18.14 -8.87
N SER A 327 -1.53 17.47 -9.12
CA SER A 327 -2.70 17.51 -8.23
C SER A 327 -2.42 16.84 -6.89
N GLY A 328 -1.56 15.82 -6.87
CA GLY A 328 -1.07 15.15 -5.66
C GLY A 328 -0.46 16.11 -4.65
N THR A 329 0.18 17.21 -5.09
CA THR A 329 0.72 18.24 -4.17
C THR A 329 -0.36 18.88 -3.30
N TYR A 330 -1.52 19.20 -3.89
CA TYR A 330 -2.68 19.74 -3.18
C TYR A 330 -3.30 18.69 -2.25
N LYS A 331 -3.42 17.44 -2.72
CA LYS A 331 -3.96 16.34 -1.90
C LYS A 331 -3.09 16.07 -0.67
N LEU A 332 -1.78 15.94 -0.84
CA LEU A 332 -0.80 15.73 0.23
C LEU A 332 -0.81 16.86 1.26
N SER A 333 -1.18 18.08 0.85
CA SER A 333 -1.33 19.23 1.74
C SER A 333 -2.33 18.97 2.88
N TRP A 334 -3.30 18.07 2.69
CA TRP A 334 -4.29 17.76 3.72
C TRP A 334 -3.80 16.81 4.80
N VAL A 335 -2.68 16.13 4.57
CA VAL A 335 -2.10 15.11 5.45
C VAL A 335 -0.70 15.45 5.95
N ASN A 336 -0.15 16.60 5.53
CA ASN A 336 1.18 17.06 5.92
C ASN A 336 1.22 18.59 6.04
N GLU A 337 1.64 19.09 7.19
CA GLU A 337 1.64 20.52 7.52
C GLU A 337 2.53 21.34 6.58
N LYS A 338 3.73 20.85 6.23
CA LYS A 338 4.66 21.56 5.34
C LYS A 338 4.13 21.65 3.92
N ALA A 339 3.49 20.58 3.45
CA ALA A 339 2.76 20.59 2.19
C ALA A 339 1.57 21.57 2.25
N PHE A 340 0.84 21.64 3.38
CA PHE A 340 -0.25 22.61 3.58
C PHE A 340 0.21 24.06 3.42
N GLN A 341 1.35 24.43 3.99
CA GLN A 341 1.89 25.79 3.89
C GLN A 341 2.22 26.21 2.44
N GLY A 342 2.73 25.29 1.62
CA GLY A 342 3.15 25.59 0.25
C GLY A 342 2.08 25.34 -0.82
N HIS A 343 1.32 24.25 -0.67
CA HIS A 343 0.38 23.73 -1.66
C HIS A 343 -1.08 23.73 -1.21
N GLY A 344 -1.37 24.07 0.05
CA GLY A 344 -2.74 24.16 0.57
C GLY A 344 -3.55 25.31 -0.05
N PRO A 345 -4.79 25.55 0.42
CA PRO A 345 -5.72 26.49 -0.20
C PRO A 345 -5.16 27.89 -0.51
N ALA A 346 -4.35 28.46 0.39
CA ALA A 346 -3.71 29.77 0.24
C ALA A 346 -2.23 29.70 -0.21
N GLY A 347 -1.72 28.50 -0.49
CA GLY A 347 -0.34 28.29 -0.90
C GLY A 347 -0.08 28.72 -2.34
N PHE A 348 1.06 29.35 -2.60
CA PHE A 348 1.46 29.75 -3.95
C PHE A 348 1.68 28.56 -4.91
N GLY A 349 1.91 27.36 -4.35
CA GLY A 349 2.01 26.11 -5.10
C GLY A 349 0.69 25.37 -5.23
N ASN A 350 -0.47 26.00 -4.97
CA ASN A 350 -1.76 25.38 -5.19
C ASN A 350 -2.09 25.35 -6.70
N PHE A 351 -1.79 24.21 -7.32
CA PHE A 351 -2.00 24.00 -8.76
C PHE A 351 -3.39 23.46 -9.11
N TRP A 352 -4.22 23.11 -8.12
CA TRP A 352 -5.56 22.55 -8.36
C TRP A 352 -6.43 23.46 -9.25
N PRO A 353 -6.57 24.77 -8.97
CA PRO A 353 -7.37 25.68 -9.82
C PRO A 353 -6.74 25.96 -11.19
N GLN A 354 -5.48 25.56 -11.39
CA GLN A 354 -4.70 25.86 -12.59
C GLN A 354 -4.74 24.72 -13.62
N GLU A 355 -5.54 23.67 -13.38
CA GLU A 355 -5.71 22.53 -14.30
C GLU A 355 -5.98 22.97 -15.76
N PRO A 356 -6.88 23.94 -16.05
CA PRO A 356 -7.14 24.34 -17.44
C PRO A 356 -5.91 24.94 -18.13
N GLN A 357 -5.07 25.69 -17.40
CA GLN A 357 -3.86 26.31 -17.91
C GLN A 357 -2.73 25.28 -18.08
N LEU A 358 -2.57 24.40 -17.10
CA LEU A 358 -1.52 23.38 -17.08
C LEU A 358 -1.76 22.27 -18.11
N SER A 359 -3.02 22.02 -18.48
CA SER A 359 -3.43 21.09 -19.54
C SER A 359 -3.38 21.67 -20.95
N SER A 360 -3.07 22.97 -21.11
CA SER A 360 -2.98 23.64 -22.41
C SER A 360 -1.54 23.77 -22.91
N THR A 361 -1.35 23.57 -24.22
CA THR A 361 -0.06 23.75 -24.91
C THR A 361 0.18 25.20 -25.34
N GLU A 362 -0.77 26.11 -25.10
CA GLU A 362 -0.66 27.51 -25.50
C GLU A 362 0.59 28.20 -24.92
N ILE A 363 1.19 29.08 -25.72
CA ILE A 363 2.48 29.72 -25.41
C ILE A 363 2.42 30.58 -24.15
N GLN A 364 1.26 31.20 -23.86
CA GLN A 364 1.06 32.05 -22.68
C GLN A 364 1.19 31.28 -21.36
N TYR A 365 1.00 29.96 -21.38
CA TYR A 365 1.15 29.11 -20.19
C TYR A 365 2.52 28.43 -20.10
N LYS A 366 3.41 28.61 -21.10
CA LYS A 366 4.76 28.01 -21.10
C LYS A 366 5.57 28.40 -19.87
N ALA A 367 5.56 29.68 -19.49
CA ALA A 367 6.31 30.17 -18.34
C ALA A 367 5.86 29.51 -17.01
N LEU A 368 4.56 29.20 -16.87
CA LEU A 368 4.04 28.47 -15.72
C LEU A 368 4.57 27.02 -15.69
N ARG A 369 4.57 26.34 -16.84
CA ARG A 369 5.12 24.98 -16.94
C ARG A 369 6.63 24.95 -16.69
N GLU A 370 7.37 25.93 -17.20
CA GLU A 370 8.81 26.11 -16.95
C GLU A 370 9.12 26.35 -15.47
N HIS A 371 8.32 27.18 -14.81
CA HIS A 371 8.46 27.43 -13.38
C HIS A 371 8.29 26.15 -12.56
N ILE A 372 7.23 25.37 -12.82
CA ILE A 372 6.96 24.12 -12.10
C ILE A 372 8.05 23.08 -12.38
N PHE A 373 8.43 22.88 -13.64
CA PHE A 373 9.50 21.95 -14.00
C PHE A 373 10.84 22.34 -13.36
N GLY A 374 11.16 23.63 -13.28
CA GLY A 374 12.38 24.13 -12.63
C GLY A 374 12.46 23.84 -11.13
N ARG A 375 11.35 23.41 -10.50
CA ARG A 375 11.33 22.91 -9.12
C ARG A 375 11.59 21.41 -9.03
N LEU A 376 11.49 20.64 -10.10
CA LEU A 376 11.65 19.19 -10.04
C LEU A 376 13.13 18.82 -9.94
N ARG A 377 13.44 17.93 -9.00
CA ARG A 377 14.77 17.36 -8.84
C ARG A 377 15.08 16.42 -10.00
N GLU A 378 16.27 16.54 -10.56
CA GLU A 378 16.78 15.62 -11.57
C GLU A 378 16.95 14.22 -10.95
N PRO A 379 16.40 13.18 -11.60
CA PRO A 379 16.41 11.82 -11.07
C PRO A 379 17.80 11.19 -11.15
N ASP A 380 17.95 9.99 -10.60
CA ASP A 380 19.18 9.20 -10.64
C ASP A 380 20.42 9.95 -10.08
N TYR A 381 20.19 10.93 -9.18
CA TYR A 381 21.23 11.76 -8.56
C TYR A 381 22.11 12.53 -9.56
N ARG A 382 21.60 12.79 -10.77
CA ARG A 382 22.36 13.42 -11.88
C ARG A 382 22.92 14.79 -11.52
N ASN A 383 22.19 15.54 -10.69
CA ASN A 383 22.58 16.88 -10.27
C ASN A 383 22.68 16.98 -8.75
N LYS A 384 23.92 16.91 -8.23
CA LYS A 384 24.19 16.91 -6.79
C LYS A 384 23.93 18.26 -6.12
N ASP A 385 23.94 19.35 -6.89
CA ASP A 385 23.70 20.71 -6.39
C ASP A 385 22.22 20.93 -6.01
N GLN A 386 21.34 19.98 -6.34
CA GLN A 386 19.92 19.99 -6.01
C GLN A 386 19.58 19.35 -4.65
N ALA A 387 20.59 19.13 -3.80
CA ALA A 387 20.43 18.63 -2.44
C ALA A 387 19.88 19.71 -1.49
N HIS A 388 18.71 20.25 -1.83
CA HIS A 388 18.09 21.38 -1.16
C HIS A 388 16.56 21.26 -1.18
N VAL A 389 15.90 21.76 -0.14
CA VAL A 389 14.44 21.79 0.03
C VAL A 389 13.69 22.70 -0.95
N ILE A 390 14.39 23.40 -1.86
CA ILE A 390 13.70 24.14 -2.92
C ILE A 390 13.20 23.16 -4.00
N PHE A 391 13.89 22.03 -4.16
CA PHE A 391 13.54 21.05 -5.18
C PHE A 391 12.50 20.06 -4.65
N MET A 392 11.67 19.58 -5.57
CA MET A 392 10.55 18.69 -5.34
C MET A 392 10.81 17.29 -5.91
N PRO A 393 10.25 16.23 -5.31
CA PRO A 393 9.44 16.26 -4.08
C PRO A 393 10.28 16.65 -2.84
N ARG A 394 9.70 17.38 -1.89
CA ARG A 394 10.33 17.66 -0.59
C ARG A 394 10.07 16.50 0.38
N LEU A 395 10.52 15.32 -0.01
CA LEU A 395 10.46 14.07 0.76
C LEU A 395 11.89 13.55 0.98
N SER A 396 12.06 12.73 2.01
CA SER A 396 13.28 11.97 2.27
C SER A 396 13.63 11.05 1.10
N GLY A 397 14.89 10.68 0.98
CA GLY A 397 15.40 9.77 -0.04
C GLY A 397 15.84 8.42 0.55
N ASP A 398 16.47 7.59 -0.28
CA ASP A 398 16.94 6.25 0.12
C ASP A 398 18.20 6.25 1.03
N ARG A 399 18.66 7.42 1.50
CA ARG A 399 19.79 7.58 2.44
C ARG A 399 19.38 8.24 3.76
N GLY A 400 18.12 8.05 4.16
CA GLY A 400 17.54 8.59 5.38
C GLY A 400 16.97 9.99 5.21
N ASP A 401 16.77 10.68 6.34
CA ASP A 401 15.97 11.90 6.38
C ASP A 401 16.50 13.03 5.50
N ALA A 402 15.55 13.70 4.84
CA ALA A 402 15.77 14.95 4.15
C ALA A 402 16.31 16.02 5.11
N LEU A 403 17.22 16.85 4.60
CA LEU A 403 17.82 17.93 5.38
C LEU A 403 16.90 19.15 5.38
N GLU A 404 16.69 19.73 6.57
CA GLU A 404 15.86 20.93 6.74
C GLU A 404 16.70 22.21 6.82
N PRO A 405 16.11 23.37 6.46
CA PRO A 405 16.75 24.67 6.66
C PRO A 405 17.19 24.85 8.12
N GLY A 406 18.45 25.24 8.31
CA GLY A 406 19.04 25.47 9.64
C GLY A 406 19.72 24.25 10.27
N VAL A 407 19.59 23.06 9.68
CA VAL A 407 20.38 21.89 10.09
C VAL A 407 21.79 22.00 9.51
N VAL A 408 22.83 21.80 10.33
CA VAL A 408 24.23 21.71 9.90
C VAL A 408 24.63 20.23 9.85
N PRO A 409 24.44 19.54 8.72
CA PRO A 409 24.76 18.12 8.65
C PRO A 409 26.28 17.91 8.51
N HIS A 410 26.74 16.74 8.94
CA HIS A 410 28.09 16.28 8.65
C HIS A 410 28.33 16.00 7.16
N GLU A 411 27.27 15.68 6.40
CA GLU A 411 27.30 15.43 4.95
C GLU A 411 26.01 15.93 4.31
N VAL A 412 26.11 16.71 3.23
CA VAL A 412 24.98 17.04 2.34
C VAL A 412 25.01 16.07 1.17
N SER A 413 24.10 15.09 1.16
CA SER A 413 23.97 14.13 0.06
C SER A 413 22.62 14.25 -0.62
N ILE A 414 22.63 14.34 -1.95
CA ILE A 414 21.42 14.33 -2.79
C ILE A 414 20.56 13.08 -2.57
N GLN A 415 21.17 11.98 -2.08
CA GLN A 415 20.49 10.71 -1.83
C GLN A 415 19.54 10.75 -0.63
N ARG A 416 19.61 11.80 0.21
CA ARG A 416 18.65 12.08 1.30
C ARG A 416 17.36 12.74 0.80
N PHE A 417 17.23 13.01 -0.50
CA PHE A 417 16.05 13.62 -1.07
C PHE A 417 15.46 12.71 -2.17
N ALA A 418 14.14 12.53 -2.14
CA ALA A 418 13.41 11.79 -3.18
C ALA A 418 13.53 12.47 -4.55
N ALA A 419 13.30 11.74 -5.63
CA ALA A 419 13.09 12.33 -6.95
C ALA A 419 12.02 11.54 -7.68
N LEU A 420 11.35 12.17 -8.65
CA LEU A 420 10.51 11.41 -9.57
C LEU A 420 11.35 10.36 -10.31
N THR A 421 10.72 9.35 -10.91
CA THR A 421 11.47 8.41 -11.75
C THR A 421 12.03 9.12 -12.99
N ALA A 422 13.01 8.48 -13.66
CA ALA A 422 13.52 8.99 -14.92
C ALA A 422 12.41 9.19 -15.95
N LEU A 423 11.53 8.20 -16.12
CA LEU A 423 10.41 8.31 -17.07
C LEU A 423 9.46 9.47 -16.74
N GLN A 424 9.06 9.61 -15.46
CA GLN A 424 8.24 10.74 -15.02
C GLN A 424 8.91 12.08 -15.32
N TYR A 425 10.20 12.24 -15.00
CA TYR A 425 10.94 13.48 -15.23
C TYR A 425 11.03 13.85 -16.72
N GLU A 426 11.26 12.86 -17.59
CA GLU A 426 11.34 13.08 -19.04
C GLU A 426 9.97 13.51 -19.60
N ARG A 427 8.87 12.91 -19.14
CA ARG A 427 7.50 13.34 -19.48
C ARG A 427 7.21 14.76 -19.00
N PHE A 428 7.67 15.12 -17.80
CA PHE A 428 7.59 16.50 -17.31
C PHE A 428 8.40 17.50 -18.15
N ARG A 429 9.52 17.07 -18.73
CA ARG A 429 10.30 17.90 -19.67
C ARG A 429 9.55 18.12 -20.97
N ASP A 430 8.92 17.08 -21.53
CA ASP A 430 8.08 17.19 -22.70
C ASP A 430 6.86 18.08 -22.44
N TRP A 431 6.21 17.93 -21.29
CA TRP A 431 5.12 18.79 -20.84
C TRP A 431 5.53 20.26 -20.75
N LYS A 432 6.68 20.56 -20.11
CA LYS A 432 7.27 21.91 -20.08
C LYS A 432 7.39 22.49 -21.50
N ASP A 433 7.91 21.70 -22.42
CA ASP A 433 8.15 22.10 -23.81
C ASP A 433 6.87 22.18 -24.67
N GLY A 434 5.70 21.82 -24.12
CA GLY A 434 4.44 21.78 -24.85
C GLY A 434 4.27 20.56 -25.77
N LYS A 435 5.08 19.51 -25.58
CA LYS A 435 5.09 18.27 -26.36
C LYS A 435 4.24 17.18 -25.70
N PHE A 436 2.97 17.48 -25.43
CA PHE A 436 2.07 16.56 -24.75
C PHE A 436 0.66 16.64 -25.32
N THR A 437 -0.13 15.58 -25.13
CA THR A 437 -1.57 15.59 -25.39
C THR A 437 -2.32 15.82 -24.09
N LYS A 438 -3.46 16.52 -24.17
CA LYS A 438 -4.29 16.76 -23.00
C LYS A 438 -4.84 15.46 -22.39
N GLY A 439 -5.25 14.49 -23.20
CA GLY A 439 -5.86 13.26 -22.70
C GLY A 439 -7.24 13.48 -22.09
N ALA A 440 -7.65 12.57 -21.19
CA ALA A 440 -8.88 12.69 -20.41
C ALA A 440 -8.67 12.24 -18.94
N PRO A 441 -9.35 12.86 -17.96
CA PRO A 441 -9.27 12.43 -16.58
C PRO A 441 -9.93 11.07 -16.35
N PHE A 442 -9.45 10.33 -15.34
CA PHE A 442 -10.09 9.09 -14.90
C PHE A 442 -11.41 9.40 -14.19
N THR A 443 -12.52 8.98 -14.78
CA THR A 443 -13.89 9.31 -14.31
C THR A 443 -14.78 8.09 -14.11
N LYS A 444 -14.33 6.93 -14.55
CA LYS A 444 -15.10 5.68 -14.51
C LYS A 444 -15.20 5.16 -13.08
N LYS A 445 -16.26 4.41 -12.80
CA LYS A 445 -16.54 3.86 -11.46
C LYS A 445 -16.50 2.34 -11.41
N ALA A 446 -16.53 1.68 -12.56
CA ALA A 446 -16.39 0.23 -12.69
C ALA A 446 -15.50 -0.10 -13.88
N ILE A 447 -14.78 -1.23 -13.80
CA ILE A 447 -13.82 -1.62 -14.83
C ILE A 447 -14.50 -1.88 -16.19
N GLU A 448 -15.74 -2.35 -16.16
CA GLU A 448 -16.55 -2.63 -17.35
C GLU A 448 -16.93 -1.36 -18.14
N GLU A 449 -16.66 -0.16 -17.63
CA GLU A 449 -16.91 1.12 -18.31
C GLU A 449 -15.74 1.59 -19.19
N TYR A 450 -14.60 0.91 -19.12
CA TYR A 450 -13.45 1.09 -20.00
C TYR A 450 -13.54 0.20 -21.24
N ASP A 451 -12.84 0.60 -22.31
CA ASP A 451 -12.66 -0.28 -23.47
C ASP A 451 -12.04 -1.60 -23.03
N LEU A 452 -12.51 -2.70 -23.62
CA LEU A 452 -12.09 -4.04 -23.25
C LEU A 452 -10.57 -4.24 -23.33
N GLN A 453 -9.90 -3.60 -24.29
CA GLN A 453 -8.46 -3.69 -24.44
C GLN A 453 -7.70 -2.94 -23.34
N GLU A 454 -8.33 -1.93 -22.72
CA GLU A 454 -7.73 -1.13 -21.65
C GLU A 454 -7.98 -1.69 -20.25
N GLN A 455 -8.96 -2.58 -20.06
CA GLN A 455 -9.29 -3.07 -18.72
C GLN A 455 -8.09 -3.66 -17.95
N PRO A 456 -7.21 -4.49 -18.54
CA PRO A 456 -6.07 -5.03 -17.81
C PRO A 456 -5.08 -3.97 -17.30
N ILE A 457 -4.83 -2.92 -18.09
CA ILE A 457 -3.96 -1.81 -17.68
C ILE A 457 -4.63 -0.95 -16.61
N MET A 458 -5.94 -0.70 -16.71
CA MET A 458 -6.68 0.08 -15.71
C MET A 458 -6.74 -0.64 -14.36
N LEU A 459 -6.97 -1.96 -14.32
CA LEU A 459 -6.89 -2.76 -13.10
C LEU A 459 -5.49 -2.68 -12.46
N THR A 460 -4.44 -2.70 -13.29
CA THR A 460 -3.07 -2.62 -12.81
C THR A 460 -2.75 -1.25 -12.23
N ARG A 461 -3.13 -0.17 -12.93
CA ARG A 461 -2.90 1.20 -12.49
C ARG A 461 -3.67 1.49 -11.20
N ALA A 462 -4.95 1.13 -11.14
CA ALA A 462 -5.82 1.38 -10.00
C ALA A 462 -5.25 0.90 -8.67
N ILE A 463 -4.72 -0.33 -8.62
CA ILE A 463 -4.19 -0.88 -7.38
C ILE A 463 -2.79 -0.35 -7.05
N LEU A 464 -1.95 -0.15 -8.07
CA LEU A 464 -0.54 0.23 -7.88
C LEU A 464 -0.34 1.73 -7.62
N GLU A 465 -1.18 2.61 -8.16
CA GLU A 465 -1.08 4.06 -7.90
C GLU A 465 -1.36 4.41 -6.43
N GLN A 466 -2.04 3.52 -5.71
CA GLN A 466 -2.34 3.68 -4.28
C GLN A 466 -1.18 3.30 -3.34
N SER A 467 -0.05 2.87 -3.88
CA SER A 467 1.13 2.44 -3.12
C SER A 467 2.23 3.50 -3.04
N ILE A 468 3.17 3.30 -2.12
CA ILE A 468 4.42 4.05 -2.10
C ILE A 468 5.44 3.41 -3.04
N GLY A 469 6.01 4.19 -3.97
CA GLY A 469 7.11 3.77 -4.84
C GLY A 469 8.47 4.41 -4.54
N ASP A 470 8.48 5.68 -4.14
CA ASP A 470 9.68 6.40 -3.70
C ASP A 470 9.33 7.38 -2.57
N PRO A 471 10.19 7.54 -1.55
CA PRO A 471 11.38 6.74 -1.24
C PRO A 471 11.02 5.35 -0.71
N LEU A 472 12.01 4.43 -0.68
CA LEU A 472 11.87 3.10 -0.08
C LEU A 472 12.98 2.90 0.96
N TYR A 473 12.77 3.41 2.17
CA TYR A 473 13.69 3.29 3.31
C TYR A 473 12.92 3.00 4.61
N PRO A 474 12.60 1.73 4.90
CA PRO A 474 12.60 0.61 3.98
C PRO A 474 11.45 0.72 2.95
N GLY A 475 10.29 1.25 3.33
CA GLY A 475 9.06 1.38 2.52
C GLY A 475 7.80 1.05 3.33
N ILE A 476 6.62 1.08 2.71
CA ILE A 476 5.34 0.70 3.37
C ILE A 476 4.85 -0.68 2.89
N GLU A 477 4.45 -0.81 1.62
CA GLU A 477 3.94 -2.08 1.07
C GLU A 477 5.07 -3.08 0.78
N VAL A 478 6.20 -2.56 0.29
CA VAL A 478 7.38 -3.30 -0.17
C VAL A 478 8.61 -2.47 0.17
N TYR A 479 9.75 -3.11 0.40
CA TYR A 479 11.00 -2.39 0.63
C TYR A 479 11.76 -2.07 -0.68
N TRP A 480 12.94 -1.47 -0.57
CA TRP A 480 13.75 -1.04 -1.73
C TRP A 480 14.08 -2.12 -2.77
N ILE A 481 13.84 -3.41 -2.51
CA ILE A 481 13.90 -4.49 -3.51
C ILE A 481 13.06 -4.18 -4.76
N ALA A 482 11.95 -3.44 -4.60
CA ALA A 482 11.09 -3.05 -5.73
C ALA A 482 11.79 -2.11 -6.73
N LYS A 483 12.96 -1.55 -6.40
CA LYS A 483 13.76 -0.72 -7.32
C LYS A 483 14.79 -1.51 -8.11
N LEU A 484 14.93 -2.81 -7.84
CA LEU A 484 15.83 -3.70 -8.58
C LEU A 484 15.08 -4.32 -9.75
N ALA A 485 15.67 -4.25 -10.95
CA ALA A 485 15.05 -4.83 -12.14
C ALA A 485 14.92 -6.35 -12.03
N GLU A 486 15.85 -6.99 -11.33
CA GLU A 486 15.91 -8.43 -11.10
C GLU A 486 14.76 -8.97 -10.25
N THR A 487 14.03 -8.10 -9.54
CA THR A 487 12.81 -8.45 -8.82
C THR A 487 11.67 -8.80 -9.78
N PHE A 488 11.74 -8.30 -11.01
CA PHE A 488 10.67 -8.43 -12.00
C PHE A 488 11.10 -9.30 -13.19
N ASP A 489 10.11 -9.97 -13.80
CA ASP A 489 10.31 -10.74 -15.02
C ASP A 489 10.08 -9.86 -16.24
N THR A 490 11.16 -9.26 -16.73
CA THR A 490 11.14 -8.42 -17.94
C THR A 490 11.09 -9.24 -19.24
N ALA A 491 11.10 -10.57 -19.17
CA ALA A 491 10.99 -11.42 -20.36
C ALA A 491 9.52 -11.73 -20.75
N VAL A 492 8.54 -11.34 -19.93
CA VAL A 492 7.11 -11.53 -20.21
C VAL A 492 6.70 -10.83 -21.51
N LYS A 493 6.02 -11.56 -22.39
CA LYS A 493 5.54 -11.08 -23.69
C LYS A 493 4.06 -11.34 -23.89
N GLY A 494 3.46 -10.57 -24.79
CA GLY A 494 2.07 -10.73 -25.21
C GLY A 494 1.04 -10.19 -24.23
N ILE A 495 1.38 -9.88 -22.98
CA ILE A 495 0.45 -9.34 -21.99
C ILE A 495 0.74 -7.84 -21.80
N GLN A 496 -0.32 -7.03 -21.67
CA GLN A 496 -0.22 -5.59 -21.45
C GLN A 496 -1.03 -5.19 -20.20
N PRO A 497 -0.42 -4.58 -19.17
CA PRO A 497 1.03 -4.38 -19.01
C PRO A 497 1.77 -5.70 -18.74
N PRO A 498 3.07 -5.79 -19.08
CA PRO A 498 3.87 -7.01 -18.90
C PRO A 498 4.37 -7.23 -17.46
N PHE A 499 3.99 -6.35 -16.52
CA PHE A 499 4.49 -6.36 -15.14
C PHE A 499 4.28 -7.71 -14.46
N ARG A 500 5.36 -8.41 -14.10
CA ARG A 500 5.34 -9.62 -13.27
C ARG A 500 6.55 -9.66 -12.34
N VAL A 501 6.38 -10.21 -11.14
CA VAL A 501 7.49 -10.52 -10.24
C VAL A 501 8.18 -11.80 -10.72
N ASN A 502 9.51 -11.82 -10.70
CA ASN A 502 10.28 -13.00 -11.06
C ASN A 502 10.25 -14.02 -9.91
N HIS A 503 9.24 -14.87 -9.88
CA HIS A 503 9.06 -15.87 -8.82
C HIS A 503 10.02 -17.07 -8.89
N ASP A 504 10.94 -17.11 -9.85
CA ASP A 504 12.09 -18.04 -9.82
C ASP A 504 13.21 -17.50 -8.91
N LYS A 505 13.25 -16.18 -8.69
CA LYS A 505 14.23 -15.49 -7.84
C LYS A 505 13.61 -14.93 -6.54
N VAL A 506 12.35 -14.53 -6.60
CA VAL A 506 11.59 -13.89 -5.52
C VAL A 506 10.59 -14.89 -4.93
N LEU A 507 11.01 -15.57 -3.86
CA LEU A 507 10.18 -16.55 -3.16
C LEU A 507 9.09 -15.85 -2.31
N PRO A 508 8.02 -16.56 -1.90
CA PRO A 508 7.05 -16.03 -0.95
C PRO A 508 7.73 -15.41 0.28
N GLY A 509 7.27 -14.23 0.68
CA GLY A 509 7.82 -13.43 1.77
C GLY A 509 9.01 -12.53 1.39
N PHE A 510 9.51 -12.58 0.16
CA PHE A 510 10.69 -11.79 -0.23
C PHE A 510 10.38 -10.31 -0.41
N LEU A 511 9.16 -9.92 -0.76
CA LEU A 511 8.84 -8.51 -1.01
C LEU A 511 8.66 -7.73 0.30
N SER A 512 8.31 -8.39 1.41
CA SER A 512 8.10 -7.75 2.71
C SER A 512 9.23 -8.00 3.72
N ARG A 513 10.15 -8.97 3.49
CA ARG A 513 11.15 -9.36 4.49
C ARG A 513 12.10 -8.25 4.95
N GLY A 514 12.38 -7.28 4.08
CA GLY A 514 13.21 -6.11 4.40
C GLY A 514 12.47 -4.94 5.02
N LEU A 515 11.15 -5.05 5.24
CA LEU A 515 10.38 -4.05 5.99
C LEU A 515 10.62 -4.19 7.50
N SER A 516 10.15 -3.21 8.25
CA SER A 516 10.19 -3.21 9.71
C SER A 516 9.42 -4.36 10.33
N LEU A 517 9.90 -4.76 11.50
CA LEU A 517 9.34 -5.81 12.33
C LEU A 517 9.26 -5.34 13.79
N PRO A 518 8.05 -5.10 14.32
CA PRO A 518 6.77 -5.16 13.61
C PRO A 518 6.50 -3.93 12.73
N TRP A 519 5.62 -4.05 11.73
CA TRP A 519 5.31 -2.95 10.79
C TRP A 519 4.88 -1.64 11.47
N GLN A 520 4.20 -1.73 12.63
CA GLN A 520 3.73 -0.58 13.39
C GLN A 520 4.86 0.32 13.89
N SER A 521 6.06 -0.22 14.09
CA SER A 521 7.19 0.55 14.61
C SER A 521 7.59 1.65 13.63
N ASP A 522 7.93 1.24 12.41
CA ASP A 522 8.25 2.15 11.31
C ASP A 522 7.04 3.03 10.94
N PHE A 523 5.82 2.49 10.97
CA PHE A 523 4.62 3.31 10.74
C PHE A 523 4.45 4.44 11.76
N SER A 524 4.97 4.27 12.98
CA SER A 524 5.03 5.33 14.00
C SER A 524 6.13 6.35 13.67
N GLN A 525 7.32 5.88 13.30
CA GLN A 525 8.51 6.72 13.04
C GLN A 525 8.51 7.45 11.70
N CYS A 526 7.81 6.92 10.70
CA CYS A 526 7.72 7.49 9.35
C CYS A 526 6.81 8.72 9.27
N ASN A 527 7.19 9.73 10.04
CA ASN A 527 6.54 11.01 10.11
C ASN A 527 7.33 12.09 9.37
N THR A 528 6.69 13.23 9.14
CA THR A 528 7.28 14.49 8.64
C THR A 528 7.68 14.51 7.16
N PHE A 529 8.57 13.62 6.70
CA PHE A 529 9.18 13.70 5.34
C PHE A 529 9.05 12.42 4.50
N TRP A 530 8.34 11.41 5.00
CA TRP A 530 8.32 10.09 4.38
C TRP A 530 7.07 9.86 3.54
N TRP A 531 6.01 9.29 4.12
CA TRP A 531 4.87 8.75 3.35
C TRP A 531 3.50 9.26 3.82
N PRO A 532 3.28 10.60 3.81
CA PRO A 532 2.02 11.19 4.30
C PRO A 532 0.76 10.70 3.56
N SER A 533 0.89 10.20 2.33
CA SER A 533 -0.21 9.61 1.55
C SER A 533 -0.67 8.23 2.04
N ALA A 534 0.14 7.50 2.81
CA ALA A 534 -0.25 6.24 3.43
C ALA A 534 -0.49 6.40 4.94
N ARG A 535 0.35 7.22 5.59
CA ARG A 535 0.42 7.48 7.02
C ARG A 535 0.36 9.00 7.24
N PRO A 536 -0.80 9.59 7.54
CA PRO A 536 -0.89 11.04 7.73
C PRO A 536 0.00 11.56 8.87
N ASP A 537 0.57 12.75 8.70
CA ASP A 537 1.33 13.44 9.76
C ASP A 537 0.42 14.35 10.58
N ASP A 538 -0.31 15.19 9.86
CA ASP A 538 -1.15 16.25 10.37
C ASP A 538 -2.44 16.28 9.56
N VAL A 539 -3.58 16.29 10.25
CA VAL A 539 -4.89 16.10 9.64
C VAL A 539 -5.83 17.24 9.98
N ALA A 540 -6.66 17.61 9.00
CA ALA A 540 -7.78 18.49 9.23
C ALA A 540 -8.85 17.76 10.05
N VAL A 541 -9.29 18.39 11.15
CA VAL A 541 -10.35 17.86 12.01
C VAL A 541 -11.57 18.77 11.93
N PRO A 542 -12.79 18.20 11.82
CA PRO A 542 -14.00 19.01 11.82
C PRO A 542 -14.14 19.76 13.16
N THR A 543 -14.49 21.05 13.11
CA THR A 543 -14.91 21.80 14.31
C THR A 543 -16.18 21.16 14.85
N MET A 544 -16.09 20.57 16.04
CA MET A 544 -17.22 19.84 16.64
C MET A 544 -18.49 20.70 16.68
N THR A 545 -19.57 20.21 16.07
CA THR A 545 -20.83 20.17 16.83
C THR A 545 -20.73 18.99 17.80
N PRO A 546 -21.20 19.10 19.05
CA PRO A 546 -20.94 18.12 20.09
C PRO A 546 -21.31 16.70 19.65
N TRP A 547 -20.43 15.74 19.98
CA TRP A 547 -20.62 14.30 19.92
C TRP A 547 -22.09 13.89 19.93
N ASN A 548 -22.64 13.56 18.76
CA ASN A 548 -23.91 12.86 18.67
C ASN A 548 -23.59 11.45 18.23
N GLN A 549 -23.44 10.56 19.21
CA GLN A 549 -23.39 9.12 19.01
C GLN A 549 -24.72 8.68 18.37
N SER A 550 -24.80 8.63 17.05
CA SER A 550 -25.98 8.10 16.36
C SER A 550 -25.61 7.04 15.33
N LYS A 551 -25.97 5.80 15.69
CA LYS A 551 -26.13 4.56 14.91
C LYS A 551 -24.93 4.10 14.03
N PRO A 552 -24.40 2.88 14.25
CA PRO A 552 -23.19 2.36 13.57
C PRO A 552 -23.31 2.15 12.05
N ASN A 553 -24.46 2.42 11.42
CA ASN A 553 -24.72 2.13 10.00
C ASN A 553 -25.06 3.36 9.13
N GLU A 554 -25.06 4.59 9.67
CA GLU A 554 -25.21 5.80 8.85
C GLU A 554 -23.83 6.43 8.60
N VAL A 555 -23.39 6.46 7.34
CA VAL A 555 -22.28 7.32 6.90
C VAL A 555 -22.74 8.76 6.99
N ARG A 556 -22.57 9.39 8.16
CA ARG A 556 -22.66 10.85 8.25
C ARG A 556 -21.27 11.41 8.00
N LYS A 557 -21.03 11.92 6.79
CA LYS A 557 -19.86 12.76 6.52
C LYS A 557 -19.85 13.85 7.59
N PRO A 558 -18.77 14.03 8.38
CA PRO A 558 -18.74 15.11 9.35
C PRO A 558 -19.02 16.41 8.60
N ALA A 559 -20.10 17.09 8.98
CA ALA A 559 -20.37 18.40 8.44
C ALA A 559 -19.33 19.34 9.04
N ILE A 560 -18.38 19.77 8.22
CA ILE A 560 -17.77 21.08 8.49
C ILE A 560 -18.93 22.06 8.39
N PRO A 561 -19.15 22.95 9.37
CA PRO A 561 -20.11 24.03 9.17
C PRO A 561 -19.84 24.62 7.79
N THR A 562 -20.87 24.78 6.95
CA THR A 562 -20.80 25.40 5.61
C THR A 562 -20.14 26.80 5.63
N ILE A 563 -19.76 27.28 6.81
CA ILE A 563 -19.31 28.61 7.23
C ILE A 563 -17.78 28.69 7.36
N VAL A 564 -16.98 27.62 7.17
CA VAL A 564 -15.53 27.84 7.01
C VAL A 564 -15.27 28.40 5.61
N ALA A 565 -15.62 29.69 5.43
CA ALA A 565 -15.40 30.44 4.20
C ALA A 565 -13.91 30.54 3.84
N ASP A 566 -13.04 30.40 4.86
CA ASP A 566 -11.59 30.36 4.72
C ASP A 566 -11.06 28.98 5.11
N LEU A 567 -10.77 28.14 4.11
CA LEU A 567 -10.23 26.80 4.30
C LEU A 567 -8.90 26.76 5.07
N THR A 568 -8.20 27.89 5.22
CA THR A 568 -6.97 27.98 6.04
C THR A 568 -7.24 27.92 7.54
N GLN A 569 -8.50 28.15 7.96
CA GLN A 569 -8.90 28.17 9.37
C GLN A 569 -9.43 26.82 9.89
N ILE A 570 -9.45 25.79 9.05
CA ILE A 570 -9.85 24.45 9.51
C ILE A 570 -8.83 23.98 10.55
N PRO A 571 -9.24 23.60 11.77
CA PRO A 571 -8.32 23.13 12.78
C PRO A 571 -7.56 21.90 12.30
N ARG A 572 -6.25 21.90 12.54
CA ARG A 572 -5.36 20.79 12.20
C ARG A 572 -4.75 20.22 13.47
N ARG A 573 -4.51 18.91 13.46
CA ARG A 573 -3.98 18.16 14.60
C ARG A 573 -3.04 17.08 14.11
N SER A 574 -2.03 16.76 14.92
CA SER A 574 -1.25 15.53 14.72
C SER A 574 -2.17 14.32 14.60
N TRP A 575 -1.92 13.49 13.59
CA TRP A 575 -2.69 12.26 13.36
C TRP A 575 -2.46 11.24 14.47
N THR A 576 -1.26 11.19 15.02
CA THR A 576 -0.88 10.29 16.13
C THR A 576 -1.21 10.85 17.51
N GLU A 577 -1.98 11.94 17.63
CA GLU A 577 -2.37 12.51 18.92
C GLU A 577 -3.05 11.45 19.82
N GLY A 578 -2.52 11.26 21.04
CA GLY A 578 -2.95 10.21 21.96
C GLY A 578 -1.94 9.07 22.09
N LEU A 579 -1.00 8.94 21.15
CA LEU A 579 0.19 8.11 21.29
C LEU A 579 1.31 8.92 21.96
N ARG A 580 2.20 8.26 22.71
CA ARG A 580 3.43 8.89 23.22
C ARG A 580 4.35 9.29 22.06
N VAL A 581 5.08 10.39 22.25
CA VAL A 581 6.12 10.83 21.32
C VAL A 581 7.37 10.00 21.57
N THR A 582 7.92 9.39 20.52
CA THR A 582 9.27 8.84 20.55
C THR A 582 10.26 10.00 20.41
N PRO A 583 11.21 10.20 21.34
CA PRO A 583 12.23 11.24 21.22
C PRO A 583 13.18 10.97 20.05
N ASP A 584 13.67 12.04 19.40
CA ASP A 584 14.68 11.93 18.32
C ASP A 584 16.06 11.47 18.85
N ASP A 585 16.31 11.64 20.15
CA ASP A 585 17.53 11.16 20.82
C ASP A 585 17.43 9.64 21.07
N VAL A 586 17.94 8.88 20.10
CA VAL A 586 18.02 7.41 20.11
C VAL A 586 19.05 6.83 21.10
N SER A 587 19.68 7.64 21.96
CA SER A 587 20.63 7.14 22.96
C SER A 587 20.00 6.21 24.01
N SER A 588 18.67 6.27 24.19
CA SER A 588 17.91 5.26 24.91
C SER A 588 17.21 4.32 23.93
N ALA A 589 17.46 3.01 24.04
CA ALA A 589 16.76 1.95 23.30
C ALA A 589 15.28 1.84 23.75
N PHE A 590 14.49 2.88 23.51
CA PHE A 590 13.12 3.01 23.97
C PHE A 590 12.27 3.83 22.99
N PHE A 591 11.33 3.16 22.32
CA PHE A 591 10.45 3.74 21.30
C PHE A 591 8.99 3.70 21.80
N PRO A 592 8.58 4.61 22.70
CA PRO A 592 7.26 4.56 23.33
C PRO A 592 6.13 4.75 22.32
N GLY A 593 6.31 5.61 21.31
CA GLY A 593 5.32 5.82 20.25
C GLY A 593 5.17 4.61 19.33
N CYS A 594 6.25 3.84 19.11
CA CYS A 594 6.19 2.58 18.37
C CYS A 594 5.42 1.52 19.15
N THR A 595 5.72 1.41 20.45
CA THR A 595 5.00 0.52 21.37
C THR A 595 3.51 0.83 21.39
N ASP A 596 3.17 2.12 21.45
CA ASP A 596 1.79 2.59 21.44
C ASP A 596 1.11 2.30 20.09
N MET A 597 1.82 2.46 18.97
CA MET A 597 1.29 2.11 17.65
C MET A 597 0.98 0.61 17.52
N VAL A 598 1.84 -0.27 18.03
CA VAL A 598 1.57 -1.73 18.09
C VAL A 598 0.24 -2.02 18.78
N ARG A 599 -0.08 -1.27 19.84
CA ARG A 599 -1.25 -1.51 20.70
C ARG A 599 -2.51 -0.76 20.25
N MET A 600 -2.38 0.38 19.58
CA MET A 600 -3.47 1.34 19.43
C MET A 600 -3.72 1.82 17.99
N TRP A 601 -3.00 1.29 16.98
CA TRP A 601 -3.20 1.67 15.57
C TRP A 601 -4.66 1.53 15.11
N THR A 602 -5.39 0.54 15.63
CA THR A 602 -6.80 0.30 15.30
C THR A 602 -7.70 1.46 15.72
N GLY A 603 -7.27 2.34 16.62
CA GLY A 603 -8.04 3.51 17.04
C GLY A 603 -7.86 4.76 16.18
N LEU A 604 -6.87 4.80 15.27
CA LEU A 604 -6.56 6.00 14.49
C LEU A 604 -7.63 6.30 13.41
N GLY A 605 -7.77 7.57 13.03
CA GLY A 605 -8.77 8.00 12.07
C GLY A 605 -8.31 7.87 10.61
N PHE A 606 -9.28 7.71 9.70
CA PHE A 606 -9.06 7.73 8.25
C PHE A 606 -9.30 9.13 7.69
N VAL A 607 -8.43 9.56 6.79
CA VAL A 607 -8.54 10.81 6.04
C VAL A 607 -9.20 10.52 4.70
N VAL A 608 -10.33 11.17 4.45
CA VAL A 608 -11.17 10.95 3.26
C VAL A 608 -11.60 12.28 2.66
N ARG A 609 -11.88 12.27 1.35
CA ARG A 609 -12.47 13.41 0.66
C ARG A 609 -13.84 13.75 1.24
N ASN A 610 -14.12 15.03 1.45
CA ASN A 610 -15.38 15.54 1.95
C ASN A 610 -15.94 16.61 1.00
N ASP A 611 -17.22 16.45 0.63
CA ASP A 611 -17.90 17.32 -0.35
C ASP A 611 -18.52 18.58 0.28
N SER A 612 -18.31 18.80 1.58
CA SER A 612 -18.79 19.99 2.29
C SER A 612 -17.93 21.24 2.01
N GLY A 613 -16.81 21.08 1.29
CA GLY A 613 -15.97 22.19 0.83
C GLY A 613 -16.55 22.93 -0.38
N PRO A 614 -15.94 24.06 -0.80
CA PRO A 614 -16.34 24.75 -2.02
C PRO A 614 -16.14 23.84 -3.25
N PRO A 615 -17.04 23.87 -4.26
CA PRO A 615 -16.95 22.99 -5.43
C PRO A 615 -15.64 23.08 -6.21
N SER A 616 -14.94 24.21 -6.12
CA SER A 616 -13.67 24.48 -6.81
C SER A 616 -12.44 23.92 -6.11
N LEU A 617 -12.53 23.56 -4.82
CA LEU A 617 -11.41 23.08 -4.01
C LEU A 617 -11.89 21.95 -3.08
N PRO A 618 -11.66 20.68 -3.46
CA PRO A 618 -12.00 19.56 -2.60
C PRO A 618 -11.17 19.58 -1.33
N ILE A 619 -11.73 19.03 -0.26
CA ILE A 619 -11.06 18.97 1.04
C ILE A 619 -11.00 17.53 1.53
N TRP A 620 -10.00 17.22 2.37
CA TRP A 620 -9.86 15.93 3.02
C TRP A 620 -9.83 16.14 4.53
N ILE A 621 -10.61 15.35 5.27
CA ILE A 621 -10.70 15.44 6.73
C ILE A 621 -10.56 14.08 7.37
N GLU A 622 -10.12 14.07 8.62
CA GLU A 622 -10.15 12.87 9.45
C GLU A 622 -11.59 12.49 9.83
N THR A 623 -11.86 11.21 9.76
CA THR A 623 -13.13 10.54 10.07
C THR A 623 -12.86 9.23 10.82
N GLU A 624 -13.90 8.68 11.45
CA GLU A 624 -13.85 7.33 12.05
C GLU A 624 -12.69 7.11 13.06
N ARG A 625 -12.27 8.14 13.78
CA ARG A 625 -11.28 8.00 14.86
C ARG A 625 -11.94 7.46 16.13
N ASN A 626 -11.40 6.38 16.68
CA ASN A 626 -11.82 5.80 17.96
C ASN A 626 -10.84 6.09 19.11
N LEU A 627 -9.59 6.48 18.81
CA LEU A 627 -8.57 6.85 19.79
C LEU A 627 -8.83 8.26 20.32
N PRO A 628 -9.11 8.45 21.63
CA PRO A 628 -9.35 9.76 22.20
C PRO A 628 -8.16 10.71 22.03
N ARG A 629 -8.44 11.95 21.65
CA ARG A 629 -7.45 13.04 21.64
C ARG A 629 -7.24 13.55 23.08
N GLY A 630 -6.00 13.89 23.43
CA GLY A 630 -5.66 14.46 24.75
C GLY A 630 -5.49 13.47 25.91
N TYR A 631 -5.65 12.16 25.71
CA TYR A 631 -5.31 11.16 26.74
C TYR A 631 -3.80 10.90 26.72
N ARG A 632 -3.07 11.33 27.76
CA ARG A 632 -1.74 10.79 28.04
C ARG A 632 -1.95 9.55 28.88
N TYR A 633 -1.64 8.36 28.34
CA TYR A 633 -1.59 7.14 29.15
C TYR A 633 -0.64 7.38 30.32
N ALA A 634 -1.19 7.53 31.53
CA ALA A 634 -0.42 7.47 32.75
C ALA A 634 -0.18 5.96 33.00
N PRO A 635 1.08 5.47 32.96
CA PRO A 635 1.32 4.11 33.38
C PRO A 635 0.77 3.92 34.80
N PRO A 636 0.19 2.75 35.13
CA PRO A 636 -0.18 2.47 36.51
C PRO A 636 1.06 2.69 37.39
N PRO A 637 0.91 3.32 38.58
CA PRO A 637 2.04 3.57 39.46
C PRO A 637 2.77 2.25 39.68
N GLU A 638 4.07 2.24 39.42
CA GLU A 638 4.95 1.13 39.77
C GLU A 638 4.63 0.75 41.22
N GLN A 639 4.07 -0.44 41.43
CA GLN A 639 4.15 -1.05 42.75
C GLN A 639 5.62 -1.26 42.98
N THR A 640 6.20 -0.35 43.75
CA THR A 640 7.57 -0.43 44.21
C THR A 640 7.71 -1.77 44.90
N LEU A 641 8.34 -2.73 44.23
CA LEU A 641 8.90 -3.91 44.86
C LEU A 641 9.90 -3.38 45.87
N LYS A 642 9.46 -3.22 47.12
CA LYS A 642 10.35 -3.04 48.24
C LYS A 642 11.22 -4.29 48.26
N LEU A 643 12.48 -4.13 47.86
CA LEU A 643 13.55 -5.02 48.25
C LEU A 643 13.56 -5.04 49.78
N THR A 644 13.12 -6.15 50.35
CA THR A 644 13.51 -6.61 51.70
C THR A 644 14.36 -7.83 51.54
#